data_AF-B7P5X4-F1
#
_entry.id   AF-B7P5X4-F1
#
_cell.length_a   1.000
_cell.length_b   1.000
_cell.length_c   1.000
_cell.angle_alpha   90.00
_cell.angle_beta   90.00
_cell.angle_gamma   90.00
#
_symmetry.space_group_name_H-M   'P 1'
#
loop_
_entity.id
_entity.type
_entity.pdbx_description
1 polymer ?
#
loop_
_entity_poly.entity_id
_entity_poly.type
_entity_poly.pdbx_seq_one_letter_code
_entity_poly.pdbx_strand_id
1 'polypeptide(L)'
;MAVVARSQGSERELKFIEIGLSEQRARETTKNESLSQALFDAIVLAESHLGGPVPKTTGTLLYHVVSKIKSQIKQYEPLLVQYVAQGKLDSEVKLTAALDYLLSHPQPPLDVKAFEKFSGVGVSVTPDQIEKAVEEVIANHREALIEKRYQFNVGTLLAEARKKLPFAEGKYVKNEVDLQVLHLLGPKTDDDMHKPPKAKSKVGRAVWLRHLICIIAAASEPAPEAGASTMEELFMTKVNFHAPGENHKTEGYVVTTSTMAHLKNHLKVTGGKGRTRVPPEPNGILHIGHAKAINVNFGYAKAHGGCCFLRYDDTNPEKEEERFFAGIQDMVQWLGYVPFKVTHASDYFDDLYALAVRLIQRGLAYVCHQRQEEMKGQNPPPSPYRNRTIEENLRLQQPLDMKKGKFAEGEATLRMKVTLEEGKQDPVAYRVRFVPHHRTGNKWCIYPTYDFTHCLCDSLEHITHSLCTKEFQSRQVTLRSSYYWLCNAVDVYCPVQWEYGRLNLNYTVVSKRKIGKLIEEGVVRDWDDPRLFTLTALRRRGFPPEAINNFCAKLGLTGSLSSVDPQMLEACVRDVLNTTAPRAMCVVEPLRVVINNFPEPGQNIPIKVPDFPATPERGFHVVTLSNVVYIEEGDFREQQVQITFVARCFPDDPEKHIKGVSGSQPFFRSVGGRIHEIHVTCQPAEETEKPRAFIHWVSDPLICEVRLYGRLFFHKNPEDSNEVHGGFLSDCNKDAMVVCSNSMVDKSMKGCNILDKFQFERLGYFCVDQDTTPEKIVLNRTVTLKEDSGKN
;
A
#
# COMPACT_ATOMS: atom_id res chain seq x y z
N MET A 1 -30.00 -25.34 -50.53
CA MET A 1 -29.69 -25.66 -49.12
C MET A 1 -28.21 -25.54 -48.76
N ALA A 2 -27.27 -26.24 -49.42
CA ALA A 2 -25.84 -26.24 -49.03
C ALA A 2 -25.15 -24.85 -48.95
N VAL A 3 -25.61 -23.84 -49.70
CA VAL A 3 -25.05 -22.47 -49.65
C VAL A 3 -25.46 -21.73 -48.37
N VAL A 4 -26.70 -21.92 -47.88
CA VAL A 4 -27.21 -21.26 -46.66
C VAL A 4 -26.55 -21.86 -45.40
N ALA A 5 -26.27 -23.16 -45.41
CA ALA A 5 -25.53 -23.81 -44.32
C ALA A 5 -24.09 -23.27 -44.19
N ARG A 6 -23.44 -22.88 -45.30
CA ARG A 6 -22.08 -22.31 -45.27
C ARG A 6 -22.04 -20.88 -44.71
N SER A 7 -23.04 -20.04 -44.97
CA SER A 7 -23.09 -18.69 -44.38
C SER A 7 -23.34 -18.73 -42.87
N GLN A 8 -24.31 -19.55 -42.42
CA GLN A 8 -24.60 -19.71 -40.98
C GLN A 8 -23.45 -20.33 -40.19
N GLY A 9 -22.68 -21.26 -40.80
CA GLY A 9 -21.49 -21.83 -40.16
C GLY A 9 -20.41 -20.78 -39.87
N SER A 10 -20.19 -19.84 -40.79
CA SER A 10 -19.20 -18.76 -40.63
C SER A 10 -19.60 -17.75 -39.56
N GLU A 11 -20.90 -17.44 -39.46
CA GLU A 11 -21.43 -16.51 -38.45
C GLU A 11 -21.34 -17.10 -37.03
N ARG A 12 -21.65 -18.39 -36.88
CA ARG A 12 -21.47 -19.12 -35.61
C ARG A 12 -20.01 -19.25 -35.20
N GLU A 13 -19.11 -19.53 -36.15
CA GLU A 13 -17.66 -19.58 -35.88
C GLU A 13 -17.14 -18.25 -35.32
N LEU A 14 -17.58 -17.12 -35.88
CA LEU A 14 -17.24 -15.78 -35.36
C LEU A 14 -17.79 -15.55 -33.95
N LYS A 15 -19.09 -15.78 -33.69
CA LYS A 15 -19.65 -15.67 -32.33
C LYS A 15 -18.93 -16.56 -31.32
N PHE A 16 -18.53 -17.77 -31.70
CA PHE A 16 -17.77 -18.68 -30.83
C PHE A 16 -16.36 -18.16 -30.49
N ILE A 17 -15.71 -17.44 -31.41
CA ILE A 17 -14.42 -16.78 -31.17
C ILE A 17 -14.60 -15.53 -30.29
N GLU A 18 -15.67 -14.75 -30.50
CA GLU A 18 -16.01 -13.58 -29.68
C GLU A 18 -16.19 -13.94 -28.20
N ILE A 19 -16.89 -15.04 -27.91
CA ILE A 19 -17.09 -15.56 -26.54
C ILE A 19 -15.84 -16.27 -25.96
N GLY A 20 -14.70 -16.25 -26.65
CA GLY A 20 -13.41 -16.66 -26.10
C GLY A 20 -12.92 -18.07 -26.46
N LEU A 21 -13.58 -18.81 -27.35
CA LEU A 21 -13.04 -20.08 -27.84
C LEU A 21 -11.91 -19.82 -28.85
N SER A 22 -10.82 -20.58 -28.75
CA SER A 22 -9.76 -20.60 -29.76
C SER A 22 -10.32 -21.00 -31.13
N GLU A 23 -9.83 -20.43 -32.23
CA GLU A 23 -10.28 -20.73 -33.60
C GLU A 23 -10.37 -22.24 -33.91
N GLN A 24 -9.40 -23.04 -33.43
CA GLN A 24 -9.44 -24.50 -33.59
C GLN A 24 -10.69 -25.11 -32.93
N ARG A 25 -10.94 -24.79 -31.65
CA ARG A 25 -12.13 -25.27 -30.91
C ARG A 25 -13.43 -24.72 -31.49
N ALA A 26 -13.45 -23.48 -31.99
CA ALA A 26 -14.62 -22.92 -32.67
C ALA A 26 -14.96 -23.76 -33.91
N ARG A 27 -13.98 -24.05 -34.78
CA ARG A 27 -14.14 -24.94 -35.95
C ARG A 27 -14.53 -26.37 -35.60
N GLU A 28 -13.98 -26.94 -34.54
CA GLU A 28 -14.36 -28.26 -34.03
C GLU A 28 -15.80 -28.27 -33.50
N THR A 29 -16.24 -27.18 -32.87
CA THR A 29 -17.59 -27.03 -32.32
C THR A 29 -18.63 -26.81 -33.43
N THR A 30 -18.34 -25.97 -34.42
CA THR A 30 -19.22 -25.73 -35.58
C THR A 30 -19.45 -26.99 -36.43
N LYS A 31 -18.52 -27.95 -36.43
CA LYS A 31 -18.72 -29.28 -37.06
C LYS A 31 -19.74 -30.16 -36.35
N ASN A 32 -19.99 -29.95 -35.05
CA ASN A 32 -21.04 -30.65 -34.31
C ASN A 32 -22.30 -29.78 -34.27
N GLU A 33 -23.19 -29.99 -35.24
CA GLU A 33 -24.42 -29.20 -35.41
C GLU A 33 -25.28 -29.14 -34.14
N SER A 34 -25.39 -30.25 -33.39
CA SER A 34 -26.15 -30.30 -32.13
C SER A 34 -25.55 -29.44 -31.01
N LEU A 35 -24.23 -29.47 -30.85
CA LEU A 35 -23.50 -28.66 -29.85
C LEU A 35 -23.43 -27.18 -30.28
N SER A 36 -23.25 -26.93 -31.57
CA SER A 36 -23.24 -25.61 -32.19
C SER A 36 -24.58 -24.89 -32.01
N GLN A 37 -25.71 -25.59 -32.21
CA GLN A 37 -27.03 -25.01 -31.98
C GLN A 37 -27.25 -24.69 -30.50
N ALA A 38 -27.06 -25.64 -29.60
CA ALA A 38 -27.30 -25.43 -28.17
C ALA A 38 -26.35 -24.37 -27.56
N LEU A 39 -25.10 -24.28 -28.03
CA LEU A 39 -24.19 -23.20 -27.64
C LEU A 39 -24.66 -21.84 -28.13
N PHE A 40 -25.16 -21.75 -29.37
CA PHE A 40 -25.73 -20.50 -29.90
C PHE A 40 -26.97 -20.07 -29.10
N ASP A 41 -27.87 -21.00 -28.79
CA ASP A 41 -29.08 -20.74 -28.01
C ASP A 41 -28.73 -20.28 -26.57
N ALA A 42 -27.71 -20.89 -25.95
CA ALA A 42 -27.20 -20.48 -24.64
C ALA A 42 -26.53 -19.09 -24.66
N ILE A 43 -25.84 -18.71 -25.75
CA ILE A 43 -25.27 -17.36 -25.92
C ILE A 43 -26.40 -16.33 -26.01
N VAL A 44 -27.42 -16.56 -26.84
CA VAL A 44 -28.56 -15.63 -27.00
C VAL A 44 -29.32 -15.46 -25.69
N LEU A 45 -29.52 -16.54 -24.93
CA LEU A 45 -30.14 -16.46 -23.60
C LEU A 45 -29.28 -15.68 -22.60
N ALA A 46 -27.95 -15.85 -22.61
CA ALA A 46 -27.04 -15.07 -21.78
C ALA A 46 -27.00 -13.57 -22.16
N GLU A 47 -26.96 -13.24 -23.46
CA GLU A 47 -27.08 -11.87 -23.98
C GLU A 47 -28.35 -11.18 -23.44
N SER A 48 -29.48 -11.91 -23.42
CA SER A 48 -30.76 -11.39 -22.91
C SER A 48 -30.77 -11.07 -21.41
N HIS A 49 -29.97 -11.78 -20.60
CA HIS A 49 -29.85 -11.54 -19.16
C HIS A 49 -28.78 -10.50 -18.80
N LEU A 50 -27.77 -10.31 -19.65
CA LEU A 50 -26.70 -9.32 -19.48
C LEU A 50 -27.04 -7.93 -20.05
N GLY A 51 -27.95 -7.86 -21.03
CA GLY A 51 -28.26 -6.62 -21.75
C GLY A 51 -27.11 -6.14 -22.67
N GLY A 52 -26.20 -7.05 -23.05
CA GLY A 52 -24.98 -6.73 -23.79
C GLY A 52 -24.18 -7.98 -24.19
N PRO A 53 -23.04 -7.82 -24.87
CA PRO A 53 -22.22 -8.92 -25.36
C PRO A 53 -21.60 -9.75 -24.22
N VAL A 54 -21.52 -11.07 -24.41
CA VAL A 54 -21.04 -12.00 -23.38
C VAL A 54 -19.51 -11.89 -23.18
N PRO A 55 -19.00 -11.69 -21.96
CA PRO A 55 -17.56 -11.69 -21.68
C PRO A 55 -16.90 -13.04 -21.96
N LYS A 56 -15.62 -13.03 -22.39
CA LYS A 56 -14.86 -14.24 -22.76
C LYS A 56 -14.72 -15.28 -21.63
N THR A 57 -14.70 -14.83 -20.38
CA THR A 57 -14.71 -15.68 -19.19
C THR A 57 -16.03 -16.44 -19.07
N THR A 58 -17.15 -15.70 -19.12
CA THR A 58 -18.53 -16.24 -19.13
C THR A 58 -18.77 -17.18 -20.30
N GLY A 59 -18.28 -16.83 -21.50
CA GLY A 59 -18.41 -17.64 -22.71
C GLY A 59 -17.75 -19.03 -22.60
N THR A 60 -16.59 -19.11 -21.95
CA THR A 60 -15.92 -20.39 -21.67
C THR A 60 -16.77 -21.26 -20.72
N LEU A 61 -17.46 -20.66 -19.76
CA LEU A 61 -18.36 -21.37 -18.84
C LEU A 61 -19.66 -21.81 -19.54
N LEU A 62 -20.24 -21.00 -20.44
CA LEU A 62 -21.38 -21.40 -21.27
C LEU A 62 -21.04 -22.60 -22.16
N TYR A 63 -19.84 -22.61 -22.77
CA TYR A 63 -19.34 -23.80 -23.47
C TYR A 63 -19.29 -25.03 -22.56
N HIS A 64 -18.87 -24.89 -21.31
CA HIS A 64 -18.86 -25.98 -20.33
C HIS A 64 -20.25 -26.41 -19.86
N VAL A 65 -21.23 -25.51 -19.76
CA VAL A 65 -22.64 -25.87 -19.51
C VAL A 65 -23.10 -26.82 -20.62
N VAL A 66 -23.06 -26.37 -21.88
CA VAL A 66 -23.63 -27.12 -23.00
C VAL A 66 -22.84 -28.39 -23.34
N SER A 67 -21.51 -28.40 -23.15
CA SER A 67 -20.68 -29.60 -23.43
C SER A 67 -20.68 -30.66 -22.32
N LYS A 68 -21.00 -30.30 -21.05
CA LYS A 68 -21.00 -31.24 -19.92
C LYS A 68 -22.40 -31.63 -19.43
N ILE A 69 -23.46 -30.91 -19.81
CA ILE A 69 -24.83 -31.23 -19.40
C ILE A 69 -25.26 -32.60 -19.95
N LYS A 70 -25.86 -33.43 -19.08
CA LYS A 70 -26.37 -34.75 -19.47
C LYS A 70 -27.87 -34.67 -19.79
N SER A 71 -28.36 -35.59 -20.61
CA SER A 71 -29.76 -35.61 -21.05
C SER A 71 -30.78 -35.63 -19.90
N GLN A 72 -30.45 -36.25 -18.77
CA GLN A 72 -31.31 -36.31 -17.58
C GLN A 72 -31.59 -34.95 -16.94
N ILE A 73 -30.69 -33.97 -17.12
CA ILE A 73 -30.76 -32.65 -16.45
C ILE A 73 -30.96 -31.50 -17.43
N LYS A 74 -31.23 -31.80 -18.72
CA LYS A 74 -31.36 -30.79 -19.78
C LYS A 74 -32.46 -29.74 -19.51
N GLN A 75 -33.49 -30.10 -18.75
CA GLN A 75 -34.54 -29.15 -18.32
C GLN A 75 -34.01 -27.97 -17.48
N TYR A 76 -32.84 -28.10 -16.85
CA TYR A 76 -32.19 -27.04 -16.06
C TYR A 76 -31.17 -26.21 -16.84
N GLU A 77 -31.00 -26.46 -18.15
CA GLU A 77 -30.10 -25.70 -19.04
C GLU A 77 -30.35 -24.17 -18.96
N PRO A 78 -31.60 -23.65 -19.03
CA PRO A 78 -31.84 -22.20 -18.94
C PRO A 78 -31.45 -21.61 -17.58
N LEU A 79 -31.64 -22.37 -16.50
CA LEU A 79 -31.30 -21.94 -15.14
C LEU A 79 -29.78 -21.82 -14.97
N LEU A 80 -29.02 -22.78 -15.48
CA LEU A 80 -27.54 -22.72 -15.46
C LEU A 80 -27.01 -21.55 -16.28
N VAL A 81 -27.57 -21.30 -17.48
CA VAL A 81 -27.20 -20.15 -18.32
C VAL A 81 -27.50 -18.83 -17.60
N GLN A 82 -28.66 -18.70 -16.95
CA GLN A 82 -29.01 -17.52 -16.15
C GLN A 82 -28.01 -17.29 -15.00
N TYR A 83 -27.63 -18.34 -14.27
CA TYR A 83 -26.70 -18.23 -13.13
C TYR A 83 -25.26 -17.93 -13.56
N VAL A 84 -24.83 -18.42 -14.73
CA VAL A 84 -23.54 -18.07 -15.35
C VAL A 84 -23.56 -16.62 -15.85
N ALA A 85 -24.66 -16.17 -16.49
CA ALA A 85 -24.83 -14.79 -16.94
C ALA A 85 -24.86 -13.78 -15.77
N GLN A 86 -25.50 -14.13 -14.66
CA GLN A 86 -25.53 -13.31 -13.43
C GLN A 86 -24.24 -13.34 -12.61
N GLY A 87 -23.21 -14.09 -13.03
CA GLY A 87 -21.95 -14.23 -12.28
C GLY A 87 -22.06 -15.05 -10.97
N LYS A 88 -23.18 -15.72 -10.72
CA LYS A 88 -23.36 -16.62 -9.57
C LYS A 88 -22.51 -17.90 -9.69
N LEU A 89 -22.38 -18.41 -10.91
CA LEU A 89 -21.50 -19.52 -11.27
C LEU A 89 -20.32 -18.98 -12.10
N ASP A 90 -19.34 -18.42 -11.41
CA ASP A 90 -18.17 -17.70 -11.94
C ASP A 90 -16.98 -18.61 -12.34
N SER A 91 -17.04 -19.91 -12.04
CA SER A 91 -15.89 -20.82 -12.12
C SER A 91 -16.27 -22.24 -12.51
N GLU A 92 -15.36 -22.95 -13.18
CA GLU A 92 -15.58 -24.33 -13.65
C GLU A 92 -15.88 -25.30 -12.49
N VAL A 93 -15.32 -25.02 -11.30
CA VAL A 93 -15.49 -25.86 -10.11
C VAL A 93 -16.91 -25.72 -9.54
N LYS A 94 -17.41 -24.49 -9.39
CA LYS A 94 -18.81 -24.24 -8.99
C LYS A 94 -19.80 -24.80 -10.02
N LEU A 95 -19.52 -24.63 -11.31
CA LEU A 95 -20.33 -25.22 -12.39
C LEU A 95 -20.35 -26.76 -12.33
N THR A 96 -19.22 -27.39 -12.02
CA THR A 96 -19.16 -28.85 -11.88
C THR A 96 -19.97 -29.31 -10.66
N ALA A 97 -19.84 -28.64 -9.51
CA ALA A 97 -20.66 -28.91 -8.33
C ALA A 97 -22.17 -28.72 -8.58
N ALA A 98 -22.55 -27.69 -9.35
CA ALA A 98 -23.94 -27.46 -9.78
C ALA A 98 -24.48 -28.60 -10.65
N LEU A 99 -23.68 -29.09 -11.61
CA LEU A 99 -24.03 -30.24 -12.45
C LEU A 99 -24.18 -31.52 -11.62
N ASP A 100 -23.28 -31.78 -10.66
CA ASP A 100 -23.35 -32.94 -9.77
C ASP A 100 -24.58 -32.89 -8.83
N TYR A 101 -24.95 -31.69 -8.34
CA TYR A 101 -26.18 -31.52 -7.57
C TYR A 101 -27.43 -31.85 -8.39
N LEU A 102 -27.53 -31.31 -9.62
CA LEU A 102 -28.67 -31.57 -10.50
C LEU A 102 -28.75 -33.04 -10.92
N LEU A 103 -27.61 -33.73 -11.05
CA LEU A 103 -27.58 -35.18 -11.32
C LEU A 103 -28.04 -36.03 -10.13
N SER A 104 -27.79 -35.58 -8.89
CA SER A 104 -28.29 -36.25 -7.68
C SER A 104 -29.77 -35.94 -7.38
N HIS A 105 -30.29 -34.81 -7.86
CA HIS A 105 -31.68 -34.37 -7.68
C HIS A 105 -32.38 -34.08 -9.02
N PRO A 106 -32.65 -35.11 -9.87
CA PRO A 106 -33.20 -34.90 -11.21
C PRO A 106 -34.71 -34.61 -11.27
N GLN A 107 -35.44 -34.75 -10.15
CA GLN A 107 -36.89 -34.50 -10.10
C GLN A 107 -37.21 -33.07 -9.63
N PRO A 108 -38.12 -32.35 -10.31
CA PRO A 108 -38.64 -31.08 -9.80
C PRO A 108 -39.64 -31.32 -8.64
N PRO A 109 -39.80 -30.35 -7.70
CA PRO A 109 -39.17 -29.03 -7.67
C PRO A 109 -37.74 -29.03 -7.12
N LEU A 110 -36.91 -28.12 -7.64
CA LEU A 110 -35.54 -27.91 -7.15
C LEU A 110 -35.55 -27.02 -5.91
N ASP A 111 -34.94 -27.48 -4.80
CA ASP A 111 -34.62 -26.60 -3.67
C ASP A 111 -33.48 -25.65 -4.07
N VAL A 112 -33.84 -24.40 -4.36
CA VAL A 112 -32.91 -23.33 -4.77
C VAL A 112 -31.89 -23.01 -3.67
N LYS A 113 -32.26 -23.07 -2.38
CA LYS A 113 -31.35 -22.73 -1.28
C LYS A 113 -30.31 -23.84 -1.07
N ALA A 114 -30.72 -25.10 -1.17
CA ALA A 114 -29.80 -26.23 -1.12
C ALA A 114 -28.89 -26.27 -2.37
N PHE A 115 -29.42 -25.97 -3.56
CA PHE A 115 -28.65 -25.84 -4.80
C PHE A 115 -27.59 -24.74 -4.74
N GLU A 116 -27.96 -23.52 -4.32
CA GLU A 116 -27.01 -22.39 -4.20
C GLU A 116 -25.90 -22.70 -3.19
N LYS A 117 -26.25 -23.28 -2.04
CA LYS A 117 -25.29 -23.68 -1.00
C LYS A 117 -24.32 -24.78 -1.48
N PHE A 118 -24.82 -25.81 -2.17
CA PHE A 118 -23.97 -26.90 -2.67
C PHE A 118 -23.07 -26.46 -3.82
N SER A 119 -23.56 -25.56 -4.67
CA SER A 119 -22.83 -25.05 -5.83
C SER A 119 -21.81 -23.94 -5.50
N GLY A 120 -21.72 -23.52 -4.23
CA GLY A 120 -20.81 -22.46 -3.81
C GLY A 120 -21.20 -21.06 -4.30
N VAL A 121 -22.48 -20.82 -4.57
CA VAL A 121 -22.99 -19.50 -4.98
C VAL A 121 -22.80 -18.52 -3.82
N GLY A 122 -22.21 -17.35 -4.11
CA GLY A 122 -21.86 -16.36 -3.08
C GLY A 122 -20.57 -16.68 -2.29
N VAL A 123 -19.93 -17.84 -2.51
CA VAL A 123 -18.63 -18.16 -1.90
C VAL A 123 -17.51 -17.63 -2.79
N SER A 124 -16.78 -16.62 -2.31
CA SER A 124 -15.49 -16.20 -2.85
C SER A 124 -14.36 -16.71 -1.96
N VAL A 125 -13.32 -17.28 -2.58
CA VAL A 125 -12.11 -17.71 -1.87
C VAL A 125 -11.03 -16.67 -2.12
N THR A 126 -10.50 -16.06 -1.06
CA THR A 126 -9.45 -15.03 -1.18
C THR A 126 -8.05 -15.64 -1.33
N PRO A 127 -7.06 -14.92 -1.91
CA PRO A 127 -5.67 -15.37 -1.93
C PRO A 127 -5.15 -15.75 -0.54
N ASP A 128 -5.42 -14.93 0.47
CA ASP A 128 -5.01 -15.15 1.87
C ASP A 128 -5.58 -16.46 2.46
N GLN A 129 -6.78 -16.87 2.05
CA GLN A 129 -7.37 -18.16 2.45
C GLN A 129 -6.66 -19.32 1.77
N ILE A 130 -6.24 -19.17 0.50
CA ILE A 130 -5.43 -20.17 -0.21
C ILE A 130 -4.06 -20.28 0.44
N GLU A 131 -3.39 -19.15 0.72
CA GLU A 131 -2.08 -19.09 1.38
C GLU A 131 -2.09 -19.83 2.72
N LYS A 132 -3.04 -19.51 3.62
CA LYS A 132 -3.18 -20.17 4.93
C LYS A 132 -3.52 -21.66 4.82
N ALA A 133 -4.45 -22.03 3.93
CA ALA A 133 -4.82 -23.43 3.76
C ALA A 133 -3.66 -24.28 3.20
N VAL A 134 -2.84 -23.69 2.32
CA VAL A 134 -1.62 -24.31 1.79
C VAL A 134 -0.52 -24.38 2.85
N GLU A 135 -0.34 -23.33 3.66
CA GLU A 135 0.61 -23.30 4.77
C GLU A 135 0.33 -24.41 5.80
N GLU A 136 -0.93 -24.55 6.23
CA GLU A 136 -1.34 -25.65 7.11
C GLU A 136 -1.09 -27.04 6.50
N VAL A 137 -1.34 -27.21 5.20
CA VAL A 137 -1.08 -28.48 4.51
C VAL A 137 0.42 -28.76 4.38
N ILE A 138 1.24 -27.74 4.14
CA ILE A 138 2.70 -27.88 4.09
C ILE A 138 3.28 -28.14 5.48
N ALA A 139 2.72 -27.55 6.54
CA ALA A 139 3.07 -27.84 7.93
C ALA A 139 2.83 -29.32 8.28
N ASN A 140 1.68 -29.88 7.88
CA ASN A 140 1.35 -31.31 8.09
C ASN A 140 2.36 -32.28 7.44
N HIS A 141 2.98 -31.91 6.31
CA HIS A 141 3.93 -32.75 5.57
C HIS A 141 5.39 -32.26 5.68
N ARG A 142 5.70 -31.32 6.59
CA ARG A 142 6.96 -30.56 6.62
C ARG A 142 8.20 -31.44 6.73
N GLU A 143 8.18 -32.45 7.60
CA GLU A 143 9.32 -33.35 7.81
C GLU A 143 9.60 -34.19 6.55
N ALA A 144 8.55 -34.77 5.96
CA ALA A 144 8.66 -35.57 4.73
C ALA A 144 9.04 -34.72 3.51
N LEU A 145 8.65 -33.44 3.48
CA LEU A 145 9.08 -32.47 2.46
C LEU A 145 10.56 -32.13 2.60
N ILE A 146 11.07 -31.91 3.81
CA ILE A 146 12.50 -31.64 4.04
C ILE A 146 13.35 -32.88 3.70
N GLU A 147 12.92 -34.08 4.11
CA GLU A 147 13.62 -35.35 3.83
C GLU A 147 13.69 -35.66 2.32
N LYS A 148 12.54 -35.57 1.61
CA LYS A 148 12.42 -36.02 0.22
C LYS A 148 12.57 -34.90 -0.81
N ARG A 149 12.68 -33.65 -0.35
CA ARG A 149 12.76 -32.43 -1.16
C ARG A 149 11.77 -32.49 -2.34
N TYR A 150 12.26 -32.29 -3.57
CA TYR A 150 11.43 -32.28 -4.77
C TYR A 150 11.06 -33.67 -5.32
N GLN A 151 11.49 -34.75 -4.66
CA GLN A 151 10.99 -36.11 -4.94
C GLN A 151 9.66 -36.39 -4.22
N PHE A 152 9.24 -35.51 -3.29
CA PHE A 152 7.93 -35.59 -2.64
C PHE A 152 6.79 -35.45 -3.67
N ASN A 153 5.70 -36.21 -3.48
CA ASN A 153 4.55 -36.18 -4.38
C ASN A 153 3.66 -34.96 -4.11
N VAL A 154 3.98 -33.81 -4.72
CA VAL A 154 3.21 -32.55 -4.64
C VAL A 154 1.71 -32.73 -4.98
N GLY A 155 1.34 -33.79 -5.72
CA GLY A 155 -0.06 -34.14 -5.97
C GLY A 155 -0.88 -34.44 -4.70
N THR A 156 -0.26 -34.88 -3.60
CA THR A 156 -0.94 -35.08 -2.31
C THR A 156 -1.32 -33.75 -1.66
N LEU A 157 -0.39 -32.78 -1.64
CA LEU A 157 -0.63 -31.43 -1.12
C LEU A 157 -1.77 -30.74 -1.90
N LEU A 158 -1.74 -30.87 -3.23
CA LEU A 158 -2.80 -30.31 -4.09
C LEU A 158 -4.17 -30.96 -3.85
N ALA A 159 -4.22 -32.26 -3.53
CA ALA A 159 -5.46 -32.95 -3.19
C ALA A 159 -5.99 -32.52 -1.81
N GLU A 160 -5.12 -32.38 -0.81
CA GLU A 160 -5.48 -31.96 0.54
C GLU A 160 -5.93 -30.49 0.58
N ALA A 161 -5.21 -29.59 -0.10
CA ALA A 161 -5.58 -28.18 -0.24
C ALA A 161 -6.92 -28.00 -0.97
N ARG A 162 -7.18 -28.76 -2.05
CA ARG A 162 -8.49 -28.78 -2.72
C ARG A 162 -9.62 -29.35 -1.87
N LYS A 163 -9.32 -30.27 -0.94
CA LYS A 163 -10.30 -30.79 0.01
C LYS A 163 -10.68 -29.75 1.07
N LYS A 164 -9.73 -28.92 1.52
CA LYS A 164 -9.99 -27.77 2.41
C LYS A 164 -10.73 -26.63 1.70
N LEU A 165 -10.37 -26.35 0.45
CA LEU A 165 -10.92 -25.25 -0.36
C LEU A 165 -11.62 -25.79 -1.62
N PRO A 166 -12.84 -26.36 -1.50
CA PRO A 166 -13.51 -27.04 -2.61
C PRO A 166 -13.92 -26.13 -3.77
N PHE A 167 -14.04 -24.81 -3.55
CA PHE A 167 -14.44 -23.83 -4.58
C PHE A 167 -13.28 -22.94 -5.07
N ALA A 168 -12.04 -23.18 -4.61
CA ALA A 168 -10.88 -22.41 -5.09
C ALA A 168 -10.43 -22.88 -6.49
N GLU A 169 -9.99 -21.96 -7.35
CA GLU A 169 -9.46 -22.38 -8.64
C GLU A 169 -8.16 -23.17 -8.47
N GLY A 170 -8.13 -24.35 -9.09
CA GLY A 170 -6.98 -25.25 -9.03
C GLY A 170 -5.68 -24.69 -9.63
N LYS A 171 -5.72 -23.56 -10.34
CA LYS A 171 -4.56 -22.82 -10.84
C LYS A 171 -3.91 -21.99 -9.72
N TYR A 172 -4.68 -21.21 -8.96
CA TYR A 172 -4.16 -20.40 -7.86
C TYR A 172 -3.64 -21.29 -6.72
N VAL A 173 -4.41 -22.30 -6.31
CA VAL A 173 -3.97 -23.29 -5.30
C VAL A 173 -2.66 -23.97 -5.71
N LYS A 174 -2.49 -24.29 -7.00
CA LYS A 174 -1.23 -24.88 -7.48
C LYS A 174 -0.06 -23.91 -7.43
N ASN A 175 -0.25 -22.69 -7.92
CA ASN A 175 0.80 -21.67 -7.91
C ASN A 175 1.29 -21.36 -6.49
N GLU A 176 0.39 -21.43 -5.50
CA GLU A 176 0.70 -21.20 -4.09
C GLU A 176 1.43 -22.38 -3.44
N VAL A 177 1.02 -23.63 -3.72
CA VAL A 177 1.80 -24.82 -3.31
C VAL A 177 3.20 -24.80 -3.92
N ASP A 178 3.32 -24.49 -5.22
CA ASP A 178 4.62 -24.39 -5.90
C ASP A 178 5.47 -23.22 -5.33
N LEU A 179 4.85 -22.15 -4.82
CA LEU A 179 5.50 -21.01 -4.15
C LEU A 179 6.08 -21.41 -2.79
N GLN A 180 5.23 -21.93 -1.89
CA GLN A 180 5.63 -22.23 -0.53
C GLN A 180 6.60 -23.42 -0.45
N VAL A 181 6.44 -24.43 -1.31
CA VAL A 181 7.41 -25.54 -1.43
C VAL A 181 8.78 -25.02 -1.92
N LEU A 182 8.81 -24.07 -2.86
CA LEU A 182 10.06 -23.41 -3.29
C LEU A 182 10.70 -22.60 -2.16
N HIS A 183 9.90 -21.90 -1.34
CA HIS A 183 10.39 -21.16 -0.18
C HIS A 183 10.95 -22.09 0.91
N LEU A 184 10.29 -23.24 1.18
CA LEU A 184 10.71 -24.20 2.19
C LEU A 184 11.99 -24.98 1.79
N LEU A 185 12.10 -25.38 0.51
CA LEU A 185 13.17 -26.28 0.05
C LEU A 185 14.34 -25.57 -0.65
N GLY A 186 14.17 -24.30 -1.04
CA GLY A 186 15.11 -23.60 -1.90
C GLY A 186 15.10 -24.12 -3.34
N PRO A 187 16.05 -23.66 -4.20
CA PRO A 187 16.09 -24.06 -5.60
C PRO A 187 16.36 -25.56 -5.78
N LYS A 188 15.90 -26.12 -6.91
CA LYS A 188 16.19 -27.51 -7.31
C LYS A 188 17.68 -27.71 -7.58
N THR A 189 18.28 -28.67 -6.88
CA THR A 189 19.66 -29.12 -7.09
C THR A 189 19.73 -30.23 -8.14
N ASP A 190 20.92 -30.66 -8.54
CA ASP A 190 21.06 -31.77 -9.49
C ASP A 190 20.75 -33.14 -8.86
N ASP A 191 20.86 -33.26 -7.52
CA ASP A 191 20.40 -34.43 -6.75
C ASP A 191 18.86 -34.55 -6.77
N ASP A 192 18.13 -33.42 -6.74
CA ASP A 192 16.67 -33.38 -6.88
C ASP A 192 16.19 -33.91 -8.25
N MET A 193 17.08 -33.98 -9.25
CA MET A 193 16.77 -34.46 -10.60
C MET A 193 16.95 -35.99 -10.76
N HIS A 194 17.55 -36.66 -9.78
CA HIS A 194 17.72 -38.11 -9.77
C HIS A 194 16.38 -38.80 -9.44
N LYS A 195 15.79 -39.47 -10.43
CA LYS A 195 14.55 -40.24 -10.20
C LYS A 195 14.87 -41.50 -9.38
N PRO A 196 14.12 -41.80 -8.30
CA PRO A 196 14.17 -43.13 -7.68
C PRO A 196 13.81 -44.20 -8.73
N PRO A 197 14.39 -45.41 -8.62
CA PRO A 197 14.35 -46.42 -9.68
C PRO A 197 12.91 -46.87 -9.97
N LYS A 198 12.37 -46.48 -11.13
CA LYS A 198 11.02 -46.87 -11.55
C LYS A 198 11.00 -48.27 -12.14
N ALA A 199 10.08 -49.11 -11.65
CA ALA A 199 9.66 -50.32 -12.34
C ALA A 199 9.13 -49.99 -13.76
N LYS A 200 9.37 -50.90 -14.70
CA LYS A 200 9.21 -50.67 -16.14
C LYS A 200 7.75 -50.62 -16.60
N SER A 201 7.36 -49.55 -17.29
CA SER A 201 6.34 -49.60 -18.37
C SER A 201 6.67 -48.58 -19.47
N LYS A 202 6.16 -48.81 -20.69
CA LYS A 202 6.79 -48.38 -21.94
C LYS A 202 6.31 -47.02 -22.50
N VAL A 203 7.29 -46.15 -22.78
CA VAL A 203 7.52 -45.31 -23.99
C VAL A 203 6.34 -44.62 -24.70
N GLY A 204 6.46 -43.28 -24.85
CA GLY A 204 5.70 -42.46 -25.82
C GLY A 204 6.29 -41.06 -26.04
N ARG A 205 7.33 -40.96 -26.88
CA ARG A 205 7.97 -39.75 -27.48
C ARG A 205 6.97 -38.68 -28.02
N ALA A 206 7.31 -37.40 -28.27
CA ALA A 206 8.50 -36.56 -27.98
C ALA A 206 8.22 -35.05 -28.23
N VAL A 207 8.76 -34.21 -27.33
CA VAL A 207 9.55 -32.95 -27.44
C VAL A 207 9.41 -31.96 -28.64
N TRP A 208 9.50 -30.66 -28.27
CA TRP A 208 9.73 -29.41 -29.04
C TRP A 208 8.48 -28.69 -29.58
N LEU A 209 8.41 -27.34 -29.71
CA LEU A 209 9.37 -26.24 -29.40
C LEU A 209 8.62 -24.97 -28.84
N ARG A 210 9.33 -23.86 -28.58
CA ARG A 210 8.78 -22.49 -28.33
C ARG A 210 9.72 -21.44 -28.96
N HIS A 211 9.23 -20.57 -29.87
CA HIS A 211 9.51 -19.11 -30.00
C HIS A 211 9.33 -18.53 -31.42
N LEU A 212 8.49 -17.50 -31.55
CA LEU A 212 8.68 -16.16 -32.18
C LEU A 212 7.30 -15.46 -32.14
N ILE A 213 7.04 -14.48 -31.27
CA ILE A 213 7.35 -13.02 -31.37
C ILE A 213 6.51 -12.30 -32.45
N CYS A 214 5.69 -11.34 -31.96
CA CYS A 214 5.18 -10.05 -32.50
C CYS A 214 5.12 -9.81 -34.04
N ILE A 215 4.22 -8.99 -34.61
CA ILE A 215 3.77 -7.63 -34.26
C ILE A 215 2.40 -7.37 -34.95
N ILE A 216 1.49 -6.61 -34.33
CA ILE A 216 0.83 -5.40 -34.88
C ILE A 216 0.08 -4.72 -33.73
N ALA A 217 0.40 -3.45 -33.51
CA ALA A 217 -0.31 -2.55 -32.62
C ALA A 217 -1.19 -1.61 -33.45
N ALA A 218 -2.32 -1.14 -32.89
CA ALA A 218 -2.69 0.29 -32.85
C ALA A 218 -4.19 0.49 -32.52
N ALA A 219 -4.42 1.63 -31.85
CA ALA A 219 -5.61 2.50 -31.91
C ALA A 219 -6.69 2.38 -30.80
N SER A 220 -6.45 3.12 -29.70
CA SER A 220 -7.48 3.94 -29.04
C SER A 220 -6.80 5.06 -28.25
N GLU A 221 -7.19 6.33 -28.47
CA GLU A 221 -6.61 7.50 -27.82
C GLU A 221 -7.03 7.62 -26.33
N PRO A 222 -6.23 8.27 -25.46
CA PRO A 222 -6.53 8.39 -24.04
C PRO A 222 -7.53 9.53 -23.73
N ALA A 223 -8.57 9.19 -22.98
CA ALA A 223 -9.41 10.15 -22.26
C ALA A 223 -8.61 10.78 -21.08
N PRO A 224 -9.04 11.94 -20.52
CA PRO A 224 -8.20 12.73 -19.60
C PRO A 224 -7.87 12.00 -18.29
N GLU A 225 -6.67 12.29 -17.75
CA GLU A 225 -6.05 11.53 -16.67
C GLU A 225 -6.81 11.57 -15.33
N ALA A 226 -7.66 10.58 -15.09
CA ALA A 226 -8.05 10.20 -13.73
C ALA A 226 -6.88 9.44 -13.07
N GLY A 227 -6.41 9.89 -11.89
CA GLY A 227 -5.41 9.17 -11.10
C GLY A 227 -5.88 7.76 -10.69
N ALA A 228 -4.95 6.82 -10.50
CA ALA A 228 -5.31 5.46 -10.06
C ALA A 228 -5.87 5.51 -8.63
N SER A 229 -6.90 4.68 -8.36
CA SER A 229 -7.54 4.59 -7.05
C SER A 229 -6.69 3.82 -6.03
N THR A 230 -5.95 2.82 -6.51
CA THR A 230 -5.09 1.93 -5.71
C THR A 230 -3.71 1.77 -6.34
N MET A 231 -2.76 1.27 -5.55
CA MET A 231 -1.39 1.02 -6.02
C MET A 231 -1.34 -0.18 -6.97
N GLU A 232 -2.19 -1.18 -6.74
CA GLU A 232 -2.37 -2.35 -7.59
C GLU A 232 -2.90 -1.96 -8.98
N GLU A 233 -3.91 -1.08 -9.05
CA GLU A 233 -4.41 -0.53 -10.31
C GLU A 233 -3.31 0.25 -11.07
N LEU A 234 -2.56 1.11 -10.37
CA LEU A 234 -1.47 1.89 -10.96
C LEU A 234 -0.44 0.98 -11.66
N PHE A 235 -0.01 -0.09 -10.99
CA PHE A 235 0.98 -1.02 -11.54
C PHE A 235 0.43 -1.93 -12.63
N MET A 236 -0.85 -2.30 -12.59
CA MET A 236 -1.46 -3.19 -13.60
C MET A 236 -1.88 -2.45 -14.89
N THR A 237 -2.11 -1.14 -14.84
CA THR A 237 -2.70 -0.39 -15.98
C THR A 237 -1.82 0.73 -16.53
N LYS A 238 -0.93 1.34 -15.73
CA LYS A 238 -0.19 2.55 -16.13
C LYS A 238 1.33 2.42 -16.17
N VAL A 239 1.90 1.33 -15.64
CA VAL A 239 3.36 1.20 -15.46
C VAL A 239 3.91 -0.05 -16.14
N ASN A 240 4.53 0.15 -17.31
CA ASN A 240 5.14 -0.92 -18.10
C ASN A 240 6.59 -1.19 -17.65
N PHE A 241 6.76 -2.00 -16.60
CA PHE A 241 8.07 -2.54 -16.23
C PHE A 241 8.36 -3.89 -16.91
N HIS A 242 9.64 -4.28 -16.94
CA HIS A 242 10.07 -5.56 -17.50
C HIS A 242 9.58 -6.77 -16.69
N ALA A 243 9.37 -7.90 -17.38
CA ALA A 243 9.11 -9.17 -16.70
C ALA A 243 10.39 -9.71 -16.02
N PRO A 244 10.28 -10.42 -14.87
CA PRO A 244 11.43 -11.02 -14.20
C PRO A 244 12.27 -11.91 -15.14
N GLY A 245 13.57 -11.66 -15.19
CA GLY A 245 14.51 -12.36 -16.09
C GLY A 245 14.64 -11.74 -17.48
N GLU A 246 13.83 -10.73 -17.83
CA GLU A 246 13.93 -9.99 -19.09
C GLU A 246 14.74 -8.68 -18.97
N ASN A 247 15.62 -8.58 -17.96
CA ASN A 247 16.42 -7.39 -17.64
C ASN A 247 17.15 -6.81 -18.87
N HIS A 248 17.64 -7.69 -19.75
CA HIS A 248 18.33 -7.37 -21.00
C HIS A 248 17.50 -6.61 -22.04
N LYS A 249 16.18 -6.49 -21.87
CA LYS A 249 15.30 -5.67 -22.73
C LYS A 249 15.19 -4.21 -22.25
N THR A 250 15.74 -3.88 -21.09
CA THR A 250 15.61 -2.54 -20.49
C THR A 250 16.69 -1.60 -21.00
N GLU A 251 16.33 -0.31 -21.12
CA GLU A 251 17.22 0.71 -21.66
C GLU A 251 18.51 0.85 -20.85
N GLY A 252 19.65 0.98 -21.55
CA GLY A 252 20.98 1.10 -20.94
C GLY A 252 21.51 -0.18 -20.27
N TYR A 253 20.79 -1.30 -20.29
CA TYR A 253 21.25 -2.55 -19.69
C TYR A 253 22.35 -3.20 -20.55
N VAL A 254 23.49 -3.51 -19.93
CA VAL A 254 24.66 -4.07 -20.62
C VAL A 254 24.60 -5.59 -20.61
N VAL A 255 24.66 -6.21 -21.80
CA VAL A 255 24.72 -7.67 -21.96
C VAL A 255 26.19 -8.11 -22.09
N THR A 256 26.68 -8.82 -21.09
CA THR A 256 27.99 -9.47 -21.06
C THR A 256 27.88 -10.92 -21.51
N THR A 257 29.02 -11.60 -21.67
CA THR A 257 29.09 -13.04 -21.99
C THR A 257 28.43 -13.94 -20.93
N SER A 258 28.37 -13.49 -19.67
CA SER A 258 27.81 -14.21 -18.54
C SER A 258 26.36 -13.83 -18.21
N THR A 259 25.85 -12.69 -18.70
CA THR A 259 24.50 -12.17 -18.38
C THR A 259 23.39 -13.22 -18.54
N MET A 260 23.39 -14.00 -19.62
CA MET A 260 22.35 -15.02 -19.83
C MET A 260 22.44 -16.21 -18.86
N ALA A 261 23.64 -16.55 -18.38
CA ALA A 261 23.82 -17.55 -17.33
C ALA A 261 23.35 -17.01 -15.96
N HIS A 262 23.68 -15.76 -15.65
CA HIS A 262 23.21 -15.07 -14.44
C HIS A 262 21.68 -14.94 -14.41
N LEU A 263 21.04 -14.55 -15.52
CA LEU A 263 19.57 -14.48 -15.63
C LEU A 263 18.93 -15.87 -15.47
N LYS A 264 19.52 -16.91 -16.04
CA LYS A 264 19.06 -18.31 -15.85
C LYS A 264 19.17 -18.75 -14.40
N ASN A 265 20.23 -18.38 -13.69
CA ASN A 265 20.37 -18.67 -12.26
C ASN A 265 19.37 -17.86 -11.42
N HIS A 266 19.24 -16.56 -11.69
CA HIS A 266 18.26 -15.70 -11.06
C HIS A 266 16.83 -16.28 -11.18
N LEU A 267 16.42 -16.71 -12.37
CA LEU A 267 15.09 -17.33 -12.57
C LEU A 267 14.90 -18.65 -11.78
N LYS A 268 15.96 -19.43 -11.53
CA LYS A 268 15.89 -20.58 -10.63
C LYS A 268 15.66 -20.17 -9.16
N VAL A 269 16.28 -19.07 -8.73
CA VAL A 269 16.23 -18.57 -7.34
C VAL A 269 14.94 -17.79 -7.05
N THR A 270 14.41 -17.05 -8.02
CA THR A 270 13.17 -16.26 -7.87
C THR A 270 11.91 -16.99 -8.30
N GLY A 271 12.02 -18.12 -9.01
CA GLY A 271 10.88 -18.80 -9.61
C GLY A 271 10.14 -17.96 -10.67
N GLY A 272 10.78 -16.91 -11.20
CA GLY A 272 10.16 -15.94 -12.10
C GLY A 272 9.25 -14.90 -11.43
N LYS A 273 9.32 -14.76 -10.10
CA LYS A 273 8.56 -13.73 -9.35
C LYS A 273 9.29 -12.41 -9.25
N GLY A 274 8.51 -11.32 -9.14
CA GLY A 274 9.03 -9.99 -8.83
C GLY A 274 9.64 -9.94 -7.42
N ARG A 275 10.81 -9.30 -7.31
CA ARG A 275 11.48 -8.95 -6.06
C ARG A 275 11.83 -7.46 -6.02
N THR A 276 11.44 -6.78 -4.95
CA THR A 276 11.74 -5.36 -4.63
C THR A 276 12.32 -5.25 -3.21
N ARG A 277 12.78 -4.05 -2.82
CA ARG A 277 13.24 -3.77 -1.46
C ARG A 277 13.02 -2.30 -1.08
N VAL A 278 12.64 -2.07 0.17
CA VAL A 278 12.71 -0.76 0.83
C VAL A 278 13.93 -0.78 1.74
N PRO A 279 14.94 0.07 1.49
CA PRO A 279 16.15 0.06 2.30
C PRO A 279 16.33 1.36 3.11
N PRO A 280 15.67 1.50 4.28
CA PRO A 280 15.78 2.70 5.10
C PRO A 280 17.05 2.67 5.98
N GLU A 281 17.63 3.85 6.23
CA GLU A 281 18.61 3.99 7.32
C GLU A 281 17.91 3.70 8.67
N PRO A 282 18.48 2.82 9.53
CA PRO A 282 17.89 2.47 10.82
C PRO A 282 17.85 3.65 11.81
N ASN A 283 18.66 4.68 11.60
CA ASN A 283 18.68 5.91 12.39
C ASN A 283 17.73 6.99 11.82
N GLY A 284 17.03 6.70 10.73
CA GLY A 284 16.15 7.63 10.03
C GLY A 284 14.74 7.68 10.63
N ILE A 285 14.13 8.87 10.62
CA ILE A 285 12.72 9.03 10.97
C ILE A 285 11.92 9.11 9.67
N LEU A 286 11.00 8.17 9.51
CA LEU A 286 10.18 8.09 8.31
C LEU A 286 9.24 9.29 8.23
N HIS A 287 9.04 9.78 7.00
CA HIS A 287 8.23 10.95 6.67
C HIS A 287 7.37 10.66 5.44
N ILE A 288 6.44 11.53 5.09
CA ILE A 288 5.49 11.30 3.98
C ILE A 288 6.17 10.87 2.64
N GLY A 289 7.34 11.43 2.31
CA GLY A 289 8.14 10.95 1.16
C GLY A 289 8.55 9.46 1.22
N HIS A 290 8.81 8.92 2.42
CA HIS A 290 9.07 7.50 2.63
C HIS A 290 7.80 6.64 2.46
N ALA A 291 6.60 7.15 2.75
CA ALA A 291 5.37 6.42 2.46
C ALA A 291 5.19 6.16 0.95
N LYS A 292 5.63 7.08 0.08
CA LYS A 292 5.71 6.82 -1.38
C LYS A 292 6.69 5.68 -1.68
N ALA A 293 7.87 5.67 -1.07
CA ALA A 293 8.86 4.61 -1.28
C ALA A 293 8.39 3.23 -0.81
N ILE A 294 7.69 3.17 0.33
CA ILE A 294 7.04 1.97 0.87
C ILE A 294 5.95 1.50 -0.08
N ASN A 295 4.96 2.35 -0.39
CA ASN A 295 3.86 2.02 -1.30
C ASN A 295 4.34 1.53 -2.68
N VAL A 296 5.35 2.19 -3.26
CA VAL A 296 5.88 1.83 -4.57
C VAL A 296 6.58 0.46 -4.57
N ASN A 297 7.43 0.17 -3.58
CA ASN A 297 8.16 -1.11 -3.54
C ASN A 297 7.29 -2.28 -3.09
N PHE A 298 6.51 -2.10 -2.01
CA PHE A 298 5.63 -3.15 -1.50
C PHE A 298 4.40 -3.35 -2.39
N GLY A 299 3.79 -2.25 -2.86
CA GLY A 299 2.65 -2.30 -3.78
C GLY A 299 2.99 -2.95 -5.12
N TYR A 300 4.19 -2.71 -5.68
CA TYR A 300 4.63 -3.42 -6.89
C TYR A 300 4.71 -4.94 -6.66
N ALA A 301 5.34 -5.36 -5.55
CA ALA A 301 5.46 -6.77 -5.21
C ALA A 301 4.08 -7.41 -5.00
N LYS A 302 3.20 -6.77 -4.23
CA LYS A 302 1.83 -7.23 -3.97
C LYS A 302 1.01 -7.36 -5.25
N ALA A 303 1.04 -6.36 -6.13
CA ALA A 303 0.32 -6.37 -7.42
C ALA A 303 0.74 -7.52 -8.35
N HIS A 304 1.99 -7.96 -8.27
CA HIS A 304 2.57 -9.00 -9.14
C HIS A 304 2.72 -10.37 -8.47
N GLY A 305 2.22 -10.58 -7.25
CA GLY A 305 2.42 -11.83 -6.49
C GLY A 305 3.91 -12.11 -6.21
N GLY A 306 4.70 -11.05 -6.06
CA GLY A 306 6.12 -11.07 -5.73
C GLY A 306 6.40 -10.83 -4.24
N CYS A 307 7.65 -10.55 -3.90
CA CYS A 307 8.07 -10.30 -2.52
C CYS A 307 8.90 -9.01 -2.36
N CYS A 308 8.75 -8.33 -1.22
CA CYS A 308 9.51 -7.12 -0.89
C CYS A 308 10.33 -7.32 0.39
N PHE A 309 11.62 -6.99 0.33
CA PHE A 309 12.53 -6.99 1.48
C PHE A 309 12.45 -5.65 2.22
N LEU A 310 12.54 -5.69 3.56
CA LEU A 310 12.87 -4.53 4.38
C LEU A 310 14.34 -4.66 4.77
N ARG A 311 15.22 -3.90 4.09
CA ARG A 311 16.68 -4.04 4.25
C ARG A 311 17.25 -2.83 4.97
N TYR A 312 17.48 -2.91 6.28
CA TYR A 312 18.08 -1.79 7.02
C TYR A 312 19.47 -1.46 6.46
N ASP A 313 19.69 -0.19 6.13
CA ASP A 313 20.99 0.33 5.71
C ASP A 313 21.84 0.72 6.92
N ASP A 314 22.40 -0.29 7.56
CA ASP A 314 23.36 -0.17 8.65
C ASP A 314 24.82 -0.12 8.15
N THR A 315 25.07 0.35 6.92
CA THR A 315 26.45 0.45 6.39
C THR A 315 27.36 1.37 7.21
N ASN A 316 26.76 2.31 7.93
CA ASN A 316 27.45 3.34 8.69
C ASN A 316 27.47 2.98 10.19
N PRO A 317 28.64 2.74 10.82
CA PRO A 317 28.72 2.44 12.25
C PRO A 317 28.39 3.70 13.07
N GLU A 318 27.15 3.79 13.53
CA GLU A 318 26.67 4.84 14.43
C GLU A 318 26.13 4.24 15.74
N LYS A 319 25.89 5.09 16.74
CA LYS A 319 25.13 4.69 17.93
C LYS A 319 23.64 4.67 17.57
N GLU A 320 23.20 3.52 17.12
CA GLU A 320 21.80 3.29 16.75
C GLU A 320 20.92 3.15 18.00
N GLU A 321 19.70 3.66 17.93
CA GLU A 321 18.72 3.54 19.00
C GLU A 321 17.61 2.58 18.56
N GLU A 322 17.41 1.49 19.31
CA GLU A 322 16.48 0.40 18.99
C GLU A 322 15.04 0.87 18.70
N ARG A 323 14.62 2.00 19.28
CA ARG A 323 13.33 2.65 19.03
C ARG A 323 13.09 3.00 17.55
N PHE A 324 14.13 3.32 16.77
CA PHE A 324 13.97 3.67 15.36
C PHE A 324 13.78 2.42 14.48
N PHE A 325 14.47 1.31 14.79
CA PHE A 325 14.23 0.02 14.14
C PHE A 325 12.77 -0.42 14.27
N ALA A 326 12.28 -0.46 15.51
CA ALA A 326 10.88 -0.80 15.80
C ALA A 326 9.92 0.17 15.12
N GLY A 327 10.15 1.49 15.25
CA GLY A 327 9.32 2.51 14.62
C GLY A 327 9.24 2.40 13.09
N ILE A 328 10.33 2.05 12.42
CA ILE A 328 10.34 1.80 10.96
C ILE A 328 9.45 0.60 10.61
N GLN A 329 9.57 -0.51 11.33
CA GLN A 329 8.78 -1.71 11.08
C GLN A 329 7.29 -1.45 11.38
N ASP A 330 6.98 -0.78 12.48
CA ASP A 330 5.63 -0.37 12.86
C ASP A 330 4.96 0.51 11.80
N MET A 331 5.70 1.42 11.15
CA MET A 331 5.14 2.24 10.07
C MET A 331 4.90 1.44 8.78
N VAL A 332 5.75 0.46 8.45
CA VAL A 332 5.53 -0.44 7.31
C VAL A 332 4.27 -1.29 7.53
N GLN A 333 4.13 -1.87 8.73
CA GLN A 333 2.93 -2.64 9.12
C GLN A 333 1.67 -1.76 9.17
N TRP A 334 1.78 -0.55 9.73
CA TRP A 334 0.67 0.40 9.80
C TRP A 334 0.15 0.82 8.42
N LEU A 335 1.02 0.96 7.43
CA LEU A 335 0.62 1.20 6.03
C LEU A 335 0.02 -0.04 5.32
N GLY A 336 -0.16 -1.16 6.03
CA GLY A 336 -0.79 -2.38 5.52
C GLY A 336 0.15 -3.30 4.74
N TYR A 337 1.46 -3.21 4.97
CA TYR A 337 2.46 -4.02 4.27
C TYR A 337 3.27 -4.90 5.24
N VAL A 338 3.61 -6.12 4.79
CA VAL A 338 4.43 -7.06 5.56
C VAL A 338 5.72 -7.36 4.78
N PRO A 339 6.92 -7.23 5.38
CA PRO A 339 8.17 -7.64 4.76
C PRO A 339 8.25 -9.15 4.62
N PHE A 340 8.59 -9.62 3.41
CA PHE A 340 8.87 -11.04 3.16
C PHE A 340 10.07 -11.52 3.99
N LYS A 341 11.08 -10.65 4.12
CA LYS A 341 12.21 -10.85 5.00
C LYS A 341 12.74 -9.49 5.44
N VAL A 342 13.16 -9.41 6.70
CA VAL A 342 13.97 -8.31 7.22
C VAL A 342 15.44 -8.70 7.08
N THR A 343 16.23 -7.86 6.42
CA THR A 343 17.68 -8.06 6.19
C THR A 343 18.43 -6.79 6.59
N HIS A 344 19.75 -6.89 6.72
CA HIS A 344 20.63 -5.76 7.02
C HIS A 344 21.75 -5.70 5.98
N ALA A 345 22.26 -4.52 5.66
CA ALA A 345 23.44 -4.39 4.82
C ALA A 345 24.67 -5.09 5.47
N SER A 346 24.76 -5.05 6.79
CA SER A 346 25.83 -5.72 7.56
C SER A 346 25.82 -7.25 7.48
N ASP A 347 24.67 -7.86 7.17
CA ASP A 347 24.57 -9.32 6.92
C ASP A 347 25.45 -9.74 5.73
N TYR A 348 25.77 -8.81 4.82
CA TYR A 348 26.52 -9.04 3.58
C TYR A 348 27.97 -8.54 3.61
N PHE A 349 28.50 -8.02 4.73
CA PHE A 349 29.85 -7.42 4.77
C PHE A 349 30.97 -8.38 4.34
N ASP A 350 30.88 -9.68 4.63
CA ASP A 350 31.89 -10.66 4.18
C ASP A 350 31.87 -10.84 2.66
N ASP A 351 30.68 -10.93 2.03
CA ASP A 351 30.51 -11.01 0.58
C ASP A 351 30.94 -9.71 -0.12
N LEU A 352 30.51 -8.56 0.40
CA LEU A 352 30.89 -7.23 -0.10
C LEU A 352 32.42 -7.03 -0.06
N TYR A 353 33.11 -7.58 0.95
CA TYR A 353 34.57 -7.52 1.01
C TYR A 353 35.22 -8.46 -0.02
N ALA A 354 34.68 -9.67 -0.20
CA ALA A 354 35.16 -10.60 -1.22
C ALA A 354 35.00 -10.02 -2.65
N LEU A 355 33.89 -9.35 -2.93
CA LEU A 355 33.63 -8.66 -4.20
C LEU A 355 34.56 -7.43 -4.38
N ALA A 356 34.87 -6.70 -3.31
CA ALA A 356 35.85 -5.62 -3.34
C ALA A 356 37.27 -6.12 -3.67
N VAL A 357 37.70 -7.25 -3.08
CA VAL A 357 38.97 -7.89 -3.44
C VAL A 357 38.98 -8.34 -4.91
N ARG A 358 37.86 -8.86 -5.42
CA ARG A 358 37.72 -9.25 -6.83
C ARG A 358 37.87 -8.06 -7.79
N LEU A 359 37.36 -6.86 -7.45
CA LEU A 359 37.59 -5.65 -8.25
C LEU A 359 39.08 -5.31 -8.34
N ILE A 360 39.81 -5.40 -7.23
CA ILE A 360 41.25 -5.11 -7.19
C ILE A 360 42.03 -6.13 -8.04
N GLN A 361 41.70 -7.42 -7.94
CA GLN A 361 42.27 -8.49 -8.77
C GLN A 361 42.03 -8.26 -10.27
N ARG A 362 40.89 -7.65 -10.65
CA ARG A 362 40.58 -7.26 -12.03
C ARG A 362 41.18 -5.92 -12.46
N GLY A 363 41.92 -5.23 -11.59
CA GLY A 363 42.49 -3.90 -11.85
C GLY A 363 41.44 -2.77 -11.87
N LEU A 364 40.22 -3.03 -11.40
CA LEU A 364 39.07 -2.12 -11.41
C LEU A 364 38.84 -1.39 -10.08
N ALA A 365 39.74 -1.57 -9.10
CA ALA A 365 39.78 -0.78 -7.87
C ALA A 365 41.23 -0.66 -7.34
N TYR A 366 41.50 0.39 -6.57
CA TYR A 366 42.82 0.67 -5.98
C TYR A 366 42.70 1.37 -4.62
N VAL A 367 43.72 1.24 -3.77
CA VAL A 367 43.79 1.96 -2.49
C VAL A 367 44.43 3.33 -2.67
N CYS A 368 43.76 4.36 -2.15
CA CYS A 368 44.05 5.78 -2.31
C CYS A 368 44.25 6.45 -0.95
N HIS A 369 45.33 7.22 -0.80
CA HIS A 369 45.67 8.00 0.40
C HIS A 369 45.42 9.51 0.26
N GLN A 370 44.70 9.94 -0.80
CA GLN A 370 44.31 11.35 -0.91
C GLN A 370 43.31 11.72 0.18
N ARG A 371 43.49 12.90 0.78
CA ARG A 371 42.58 13.46 1.78
C ARG A 371 41.31 13.99 1.11
N GLN A 372 40.24 14.15 1.88
CA GLN A 372 38.96 14.66 1.36
C GLN A 372 39.08 16.07 0.76
N GLU A 373 39.98 16.89 1.29
CA GLU A 373 40.25 18.25 0.83
C GLU A 373 40.91 18.27 -0.56
N GLU A 374 41.86 17.36 -0.80
CA GLU A 374 42.55 17.18 -2.09
C GLU A 374 41.62 16.63 -3.20
N MET A 375 40.46 16.10 -2.81
CA MET A 375 39.41 15.63 -3.72
C MET A 375 38.27 16.64 -3.92
N LYS A 376 38.29 17.81 -3.28
CA LYS A 376 37.29 18.88 -3.48
C LYS A 376 37.74 19.84 -4.59
N GLY A 377 36.91 20.00 -5.61
CA GLY A 377 37.12 20.95 -6.70
C GLY A 377 36.22 20.65 -7.90
N GLN A 378 36.14 21.56 -8.88
CA GLN A 378 35.40 21.34 -10.12
C GLN A 378 36.08 20.32 -11.06
N ASN A 379 37.40 20.17 -10.95
CA ASN A 379 38.22 19.15 -11.64
C ASN A 379 39.38 18.74 -10.72
N PRO A 380 39.17 17.84 -9.74
CA PRO A 380 40.27 17.35 -8.90
C PRO A 380 41.27 16.56 -9.75
N PRO A 381 42.59 16.67 -9.49
CA PRO A 381 43.59 15.92 -10.23
C PRO A 381 43.41 14.41 -10.01
N PRO A 382 43.68 13.57 -11.03
CA PRO A 382 43.55 12.13 -10.92
C PRO A 382 44.46 11.60 -9.81
N SER A 383 44.00 10.58 -9.08
CA SER A 383 44.75 10.10 -7.91
C SER A 383 46.16 9.65 -8.29
N PRO A 384 47.22 10.10 -7.58
CA PRO A 384 48.59 9.60 -7.79
C PRO A 384 48.68 8.07 -7.67
N TYR A 385 47.75 7.47 -6.92
CA TYR A 385 47.70 6.04 -6.63
C TYR A 385 46.87 5.22 -7.64
N ARG A 386 46.19 5.87 -8.59
CA ARG A 386 45.29 5.24 -9.58
C ARG A 386 45.96 4.17 -10.44
N ASN A 387 47.25 4.31 -10.70
CA ASN A 387 48.05 3.44 -11.57
C ASN A 387 49.05 2.56 -10.82
N ARG A 388 48.91 2.42 -9.48
CA ARG A 388 49.59 1.35 -8.73
C ARG A 388 49.28 0.00 -9.36
N THR A 389 50.26 -0.89 -9.39
CA THR A 389 50.11 -2.23 -9.95
C THR A 389 49.11 -3.07 -9.14
N ILE A 390 48.53 -4.10 -9.77
CA ILE A 390 47.65 -5.05 -9.08
C ILE A 390 48.46 -5.80 -8.00
N GLU A 391 49.71 -6.13 -8.29
CA GLU A 391 50.65 -6.65 -7.29
C GLU A 391 50.82 -5.67 -6.14
N GLU A 392 51.15 -4.39 -6.32
CA GLU A 392 51.29 -3.47 -5.17
C GLU A 392 50.00 -3.37 -4.33
N ASN A 393 48.81 -3.33 -4.94
CA ASN A 393 47.56 -3.29 -4.19
C ASN A 393 47.31 -4.58 -3.36
N LEU A 394 47.68 -5.76 -3.86
CA LEU A 394 47.46 -7.05 -3.19
C LEU A 394 48.63 -7.47 -2.27
N ARG A 395 49.88 -7.28 -2.72
CA ARG A 395 51.16 -7.66 -2.09
C ARG A 395 51.53 -6.77 -0.90
N LEU A 396 51.17 -5.49 -0.94
CA LEU A 396 51.25 -4.61 0.23
C LEU A 396 50.10 -4.87 1.24
N GLN A 397 49.28 -5.91 1.02
CA GLN A 397 48.10 -6.24 1.82
C GLN A 397 47.12 -5.07 2.02
N GLN A 398 47.15 -3.95 1.27
CA GLN A 398 46.51 -2.70 1.71
C GLN A 398 45.02 -2.82 2.08
N PRO A 399 44.15 -3.53 1.35
CA PRO A 399 42.75 -3.75 1.76
C PRO A 399 42.62 -4.59 3.05
N LEU A 400 43.53 -5.54 3.23
CA LEU A 400 43.63 -6.37 4.43
C LEU A 400 44.27 -5.60 5.61
N ASP A 401 45.17 -4.66 5.34
CA ASP A 401 45.81 -3.79 6.32
C ASP A 401 44.87 -2.67 6.78
N MET A 402 44.04 -2.14 5.88
CA MET A 402 42.86 -1.35 6.23
C MET A 402 41.89 -2.17 7.08
N LYS A 403 41.58 -3.42 6.71
CA LYS A 403 40.74 -4.34 7.52
C LYS A 403 41.36 -4.72 8.88
N LYS A 404 42.69 -4.68 9.00
CA LYS A 404 43.45 -4.89 10.26
C LYS A 404 43.65 -3.59 11.06
N GLY A 405 43.12 -2.46 10.61
CA GLY A 405 43.20 -1.19 11.34
C GLY A 405 44.59 -0.52 11.33
N LYS A 406 45.44 -0.79 10.33
CA LYS A 406 46.80 -0.18 10.25
C LYS A 406 46.82 1.28 9.78
N PHE A 407 45.69 1.84 9.38
CA PHE A 407 45.54 3.21 8.90
C PHE A 407 44.53 3.95 9.76
N ALA A 408 44.74 5.22 10.06
CA ALA A 408 43.77 6.05 10.76
C ALA A 408 42.56 6.41 9.86
N GLU A 409 41.49 6.95 10.45
CA GLU A 409 40.31 7.36 9.70
C GLU A 409 40.68 8.43 8.66
N GLY A 410 40.34 8.17 7.39
CA GLY A 410 40.63 9.06 6.27
C GLY A 410 42.05 8.97 5.66
N GLU A 411 42.97 8.19 6.24
CA GLU A 411 44.31 7.97 5.65
C GLU A 411 44.32 7.02 4.45
N ALA A 412 43.31 6.15 4.37
CA ALA A 412 43.16 5.19 3.28
C ALA A 412 41.69 5.03 2.89
N THR A 413 41.44 4.98 1.58
CA THR A 413 40.13 4.68 0.99
C THR A 413 40.30 3.70 -0.16
N LEU A 414 39.35 2.77 -0.32
CA LEU A 414 39.29 1.96 -1.54
C LEU A 414 38.45 2.72 -2.56
N ARG A 415 38.96 2.90 -3.77
CA ARG A 415 38.25 3.59 -4.87
C ARG A 415 38.05 2.66 -6.05
N MET A 416 36.86 2.72 -6.65
CA MET A 416 36.57 2.09 -7.94
C MET A 416 37.34 2.84 -9.04
N LYS A 417 37.90 2.14 -10.03
CA LYS A 417 38.68 2.75 -11.13
C LYS A 417 37.77 3.02 -12.33
N VAL A 418 36.95 4.05 -12.24
CA VAL A 418 35.96 4.42 -13.27
C VAL A 418 35.72 5.93 -13.27
N THR A 419 35.61 6.52 -14.45
CA THR A 419 35.12 7.90 -14.62
C THR A 419 33.63 7.82 -14.88
N LEU A 420 32.83 8.47 -14.02
CA LEU A 420 31.39 8.55 -14.18
C LEU A 420 31.00 9.60 -15.22
N GLU A 421 29.78 9.54 -15.75
CA GLU A 421 29.31 10.43 -16.83
C GLU A 421 29.26 11.92 -16.41
N GLU A 422 28.97 12.20 -15.14
CA GLU A 422 29.14 13.54 -14.52
C GLU A 422 30.60 14.05 -14.45
N GLY A 423 31.59 13.28 -14.93
CA GLY A 423 33.01 13.57 -14.76
C GLY A 423 33.56 13.24 -13.37
N LYS A 424 32.71 12.83 -12.41
CA LYS A 424 33.14 12.36 -11.08
C LYS A 424 34.05 11.14 -11.21
N GLN A 425 35.34 11.33 -10.93
CA GLN A 425 36.35 10.28 -11.05
C GLN A 425 36.44 9.40 -9.80
N ASP A 426 36.54 8.10 -10.05
CA ASP A 426 36.89 7.04 -9.12
C ASP A 426 36.12 7.11 -7.77
N PRO A 427 34.82 6.76 -7.74
CA PRO A 427 34.01 6.79 -6.52
C PRO A 427 34.57 5.87 -5.42
N VAL A 428 34.43 6.30 -4.16
CA VAL A 428 34.90 5.57 -2.98
C VAL A 428 33.99 4.37 -2.71
N ALA A 429 34.58 3.18 -2.60
CA ALA A 429 33.90 1.93 -2.25
C ALA A 429 34.00 1.60 -0.74
N TYR A 430 35.14 1.84 -0.08
CA TYR A 430 35.32 1.60 1.36
C TYR A 430 36.04 2.77 2.05
N ARG A 431 35.70 2.97 3.33
CA ARG A 431 36.33 3.93 4.25
C ARG A 431 36.73 3.25 5.56
N VAL A 432 37.82 3.69 6.18
CA VAL A 432 38.20 3.29 7.54
C VAL A 432 37.34 4.05 8.56
N ARG A 433 36.77 3.33 9.53
CA ARG A 433 36.16 3.87 10.76
C ARG A 433 36.39 2.91 11.92
N PHE A 434 36.72 3.43 13.10
CA PHE A 434 36.95 2.64 14.32
C PHE A 434 35.76 2.65 15.29
N VAL A 435 34.67 3.34 14.93
CA VAL A 435 33.41 3.27 15.68
C VAL A 435 32.89 1.82 15.65
N PRO A 436 32.56 1.21 16.80
CA PRO A 436 31.94 -0.11 16.86
C PRO A 436 30.59 -0.12 16.13
N HIS A 437 30.35 -1.14 15.32
CA HIS A 437 29.07 -1.32 14.64
C HIS A 437 28.05 -1.98 15.57
N HIS A 438 26.79 -1.52 15.56
CA HIS A 438 25.73 -2.05 16.44
C HIS A 438 25.59 -3.59 16.39
N ARG A 439 25.39 -4.16 15.19
CA ARG A 439 25.32 -5.63 14.98
C ARG A 439 26.66 -6.37 14.95
N THR A 440 27.66 -5.88 14.21
CA THR A 440 28.92 -6.63 13.97
C THR A 440 30.06 -6.28 14.95
N GLY A 441 29.82 -5.37 15.90
CA GLY A 441 30.78 -4.97 16.94
C GLY A 441 32.08 -4.44 16.35
N ASN A 442 33.20 -4.98 16.83
CA ASN A 442 34.55 -4.63 16.38
C ASN A 442 35.11 -5.61 15.33
N LYS A 443 34.26 -6.43 14.68
CA LYS A 443 34.70 -7.36 13.60
C LYS A 443 35.28 -6.60 12.39
N TRP A 444 34.84 -5.36 12.18
CA TRP A 444 35.22 -4.52 11.06
C TRP A 444 35.68 -3.13 11.54
N CYS A 445 36.73 -2.62 10.92
CA CYS A 445 37.14 -1.21 10.98
C CYS A 445 37.16 -0.55 9.59
N ILE A 446 36.59 -1.24 8.60
CA ILE A 446 36.34 -0.71 7.25
C ILE A 446 34.89 -0.98 6.89
N TYR A 447 34.25 0.02 6.28
CA TYR A 447 32.84 -0.02 5.95
C TYR A 447 32.63 0.35 4.49
N PRO A 448 31.76 -0.38 3.76
CA PRO A 448 31.44 -0.06 2.39
C PRO A 448 30.60 1.21 2.32
N THR A 449 30.60 1.89 1.17
CA THR A 449 29.74 3.05 0.92
C THR A 449 28.36 2.65 0.43
N TYR A 450 27.38 3.55 0.55
CA TYR A 450 26.01 3.39 0.05
C TYR A 450 25.97 2.87 -1.40
N ASP A 451 26.62 3.59 -2.33
CA ASP A 451 26.66 3.27 -3.76
C ASP A 451 27.19 1.85 -4.04
N PHE A 452 28.21 1.41 -3.28
CA PHE A 452 28.81 0.09 -3.42
C PHE A 452 27.91 -1.01 -2.82
N THR A 453 27.32 -0.73 -1.65
CA THR A 453 26.56 -1.69 -0.86
C THR A 453 25.23 -2.02 -1.53
N HIS A 454 24.40 -1.02 -1.82
CA HIS A 454 23.01 -1.28 -2.25
C HIS A 454 22.95 -1.97 -3.59
N CYS A 455 23.84 -1.61 -4.52
CA CYS A 455 23.96 -2.28 -5.82
C CYS A 455 24.29 -3.77 -5.68
N LEU A 456 25.27 -4.12 -4.84
CA LEU A 456 25.69 -5.51 -4.67
C LEU A 456 24.74 -6.31 -3.77
N CYS A 457 24.13 -5.70 -2.75
CA CYS A 457 23.08 -6.35 -1.96
C CYS A 457 21.83 -6.65 -2.80
N ASP A 458 21.45 -5.74 -3.71
CA ASP A 458 20.36 -6.00 -4.66
C ASP A 458 20.67 -7.19 -5.59
N SER A 459 21.94 -7.37 -5.97
CA SER A 459 22.41 -8.55 -6.71
C SER A 459 22.26 -9.84 -5.87
N LEU A 460 22.77 -9.82 -4.62
CA LEU A 460 22.78 -10.96 -3.69
C LEU A 460 21.36 -11.41 -3.29
N GLU A 461 20.43 -10.47 -3.08
CA GLU A 461 19.02 -10.76 -2.78
C GLU A 461 18.20 -11.16 -4.03
N HIS A 462 18.82 -11.11 -5.22
CA HIS A 462 18.18 -11.31 -6.53
C HIS A 462 16.99 -10.36 -6.76
N ILE A 463 17.17 -9.08 -6.44
CA ILE A 463 16.18 -8.02 -6.69
C ILE A 463 15.93 -7.88 -8.19
N THR A 464 14.67 -7.95 -8.60
CA THR A 464 14.28 -7.72 -10.01
C THR A 464 14.16 -6.23 -10.32
N HIS A 465 13.57 -5.47 -9.39
CA HIS A 465 13.16 -4.09 -9.57
C HIS A 465 13.74 -3.26 -8.42
N SER A 466 14.89 -2.63 -8.67
CA SER A 466 15.51 -1.68 -7.75
C SER A 466 14.86 -0.31 -7.93
N LEU A 467 13.75 -0.08 -7.22
CA LEU A 467 13.00 1.18 -7.29
C LEU A 467 13.58 2.19 -6.30
N CYS A 468 14.02 3.36 -6.76
CA CYS A 468 14.61 4.42 -5.92
C CYS A 468 14.15 5.83 -6.32
N THR A 469 14.33 6.81 -5.42
CA THR A 469 14.00 8.21 -5.68
C THR A 469 15.07 8.92 -6.50
N LYS A 470 14.65 9.79 -7.42
CA LYS A 470 15.51 10.82 -8.02
C LYS A 470 15.76 11.93 -6.99
N GLU A 471 16.93 11.93 -6.38
CA GLU A 471 17.30 12.94 -5.38
C GLU A 471 17.90 14.20 -6.00
N PHE A 472 18.66 14.06 -7.10
CA PHE A 472 19.25 15.19 -7.84
C PHE A 472 19.29 14.86 -9.34
N GLN A 473 18.82 15.76 -10.20
CA GLN A 473 18.83 15.57 -11.66
C GLN A 473 20.23 15.39 -12.24
N SER A 474 21.26 16.02 -11.67
CA SER A 474 22.65 15.83 -12.11
C SER A 474 23.14 14.39 -11.92
N ARG A 475 22.70 13.69 -10.87
CA ARG A 475 23.10 12.31 -10.56
C ARG A 475 22.40 11.23 -11.40
N GLN A 476 21.46 11.64 -12.27
CA GLN A 476 20.45 10.75 -12.86
C GLN A 476 21.05 9.62 -13.70
N VAL A 477 21.92 9.94 -14.67
CA VAL A 477 22.48 8.92 -15.57
C VAL A 477 23.63 8.17 -14.89
N THR A 478 24.47 8.90 -14.16
CA THR A 478 25.61 8.35 -13.39
C THR A 478 25.23 7.26 -12.40
N LEU A 479 24.15 7.42 -11.62
CA LEU A 479 23.79 6.41 -10.61
C LEU A 479 23.52 5.06 -11.29
N ARG A 480 22.65 5.03 -12.29
CA ARG A 480 22.30 3.84 -13.07
C ARG A 480 23.49 3.26 -13.83
N SER A 481 24.27 4.09 -14.52
CA SER A 481 25.47 3.63 -15.23
C SER A 481 26.55 3.10 -14.27
N SER A 482 26.71 3.68 -13.08
CA SER A 482 27.63 3.18 -12.04
C SER A 482 27.16 1.87 -11.41
N TYR A 483 25.84 1.71 -11.23
CA TYR A 483 25.20 0.51 -10.71
C TYR A 483 25.40 -0.66 -11.68
N TYR A 484 25.11 -0.45 -12.98
CA TYR A 484 25.35 -1.44 -14.02
C TYR A 484 26.85 -1.72 -14.20
N TRP A 485 27.71 -0.69 -14.15
CA TRP A 485 29.16 -0.88 -14.20
C TRP A 485 29.65 -1.79 -13.07
N LEU A 486 29.19 -1.56 -11.83
CA LEU A 486 29.65 -2.31 -10.66
C LEU A 486 29.27 -3.80 -10.73
N CYS A 487 28.01 -4.13 -11.03
CA CYS A 487 27.57 -5.52 -11.19
C CYS A 487 28.35 -6.25 -12.29
N ASN A 488 28.56 -5.60 -13.44
CA ASN A 488 29.32 -6.18 -14.56
C ASN A 488 30.82 -6.31 -14.24
N ALA A 489 31.40 -5.35 -13.50
CA ALA A 489 32.81 -5.34 -13.11
C ALA A 489 33.18 -6.51 -12.18
N VAL A 490 32.29 -6.95 -11.28
CA VAL A 490 32.49 -8.15 -10.44
C VAL A 490 31.91 -9.44 -11.02
N ASP A 491 31.20 -9.36 -12.15
CA ASP A 491 30.56 -10.46 -12.87
C ASP A 491 29.54 -11.22 -12.00
N VAL A 492 28.48 -10.49 -11.61
CA VAL A 492 27.33 -11.00 -10.85
C VAL A 492 26.01 -10.70 -11.58
N TYR A 493 24.90 -11.21 -11.06
CA TYR A 493 23.56 -10.83 -11.54
C TYR A 493 23.35 -9.31 -11.43
N CYS A 494 22.87 -8.67 -12.48
CA CYS A 494 22.59 -7.23 -12.48
C CYS A 494 21.07 -6.98 -12.38
N PRO A 495 20.56 -6.45 -11.26
CA PRO A 495 19.20 -5.93 -11.15
C PRO A 495 18.93 -4.81 -12.18
N VAL A 496 17.65 -4.49 -12.43
CA VAL A 496 17.28 -3.26 -13.15
C VAL A 496 16.94 -2.17 -12.16
N GLN A 497 17.57 -1.01 -12.30
CA GLN A 497 17.27 0.19 -11.53
C GLN A 497 16.21 1.04 -12.24
N TRP A 498 15.23 1.53 -11.47
CA TRP A 498 14.20 2.46 -11.95
C TRP A 498 14.05 3.63 -10.97
N GLU A 499 14.12 4.85 -11.48
CA GLU A 499 14.10 6.07 -10.68
C GLU A 499 12.76 6.82 -10.82
N TYR A 500 12.08 7.07 -9.71
CA TYR A 500 10.85 7.87 -9.66
C TYR A 500 11.05 9.19 -8.92
N GLY A 501 10.19 10.18 -9.21
CA GLY A 501 10.23 11.50 -8.59
C GLY A 501 10.03 11.42 -7.07
N ARG A 502 10.98 12.00 -6.31
CA ARG A 502 10.84 12.22 -4.87
C ARG A 502 9.60 13.08 -4.60
N LEU A 503 8.81 12.65 -3.63
CA LEU A 503 7.68 13.41 -3.10
C LEU A 503 8.18 14.40 -2.03
N ASN A 504 7.97 15.69 -2.28
CA ASN A 504 8.10 16.74 -1.27
C ASN A 504 6.72 17.37 -1.04
N LEU A 505 6.44 17.81 0.20
CA LEU A 505 5.28 18.64 0.50
C LEU A 505 5.73 20.09 0.74
N ASN A 506 4.86 21.04 0.41
CA ASN A 506 5.00 22.44 0.79
C ASN A 506 4.71 22.61 2.30
N TYR A 507 5.12 23.74 2.88
CA TYR A 507 4.87 24.10 4.30
C TYR A 507 5.43 23.11 5.32
N THR A 508 6.54 22.42 5.02
CA THR A 508 7.17 21.47 5.95
C THR A 508 8.68 21.40 5.78
N VAL A 509 9.37 20.93 6.82
CA VAL A 509 10.77 20.48 6.78
C VAL A 509 10.83 19.01 7.19
N VAL A 510 11.59 18.19 6.46
CA VAL A 510 11.67 16.73 6.70
C VAL A 510 13.07 16.23 7.06
N SER A 511 14.05 17.13 7.15
CA SER A 511 15.43 16.78 7.53
C SER A 511 15.54 16.53 9.03
N LYS A 512 16.14 15.39 9.42
CA LYS A 512 16.42 15.04 10.84
C LYS A 512 17.09 16.20 11.58
N ARG A 513 18.13 16.82 11.01
CA ARG A 513 18.83 17.96 11.64
C ARG A 513 17.97 19.23 11.80
N LYS A 514 16.93 19.41 10.98
CA LYS A 514 16.03 20.57 11.08
C LYS A 514 14.91 20.33 12.07
N ILE A 515 14.30 19.14 12.09
CA ILE A 515 13.28 18.79 13.08
C ILE A 515 13.89 18.71 14.49
N GLY A 516 15.11 18.16 14.64
CA GLY A 516 15.83 18.20 15.91
C GLY A 516 15.97 19.62 16.48
N LYS A 517 16.30 20.60 15.62
CA LYS A 517 16.31 22.03 16.00
C LYS A 517 14.93 22.58 16.38
N LEU A 518 13.85 22.14 15.75
CA LEU A 518 12.49 22.56 16.14
C LEU A 518 12.11 22.04 17.55
N ILE A 519 12.64 20.89 17.95
CA ILE A 519 12.47 20.31 19.29
C ILE A 519 13.38 21.04 20.30
N GLU A 520 14.66 21.27 19.96
CA GLU A 520 15.63 22.02 20.78
C GLU A 520 15.13 23.45 21.11
N GLU A 521 14.53 24.15 20.14
CA GLU A 521 13.95 25.48 20.29
C GLU A 521 12.51 25.47 20.86
N GLY A 522 11.97 24.30 21.22
CA GLY A 522 10.64 24.15 21.84
C GLY A 522 9.44 24.51 20.94
N VAL A 523 9.63 24.60 19.61
CA VAL A 523 8.56 24.91 18.64
C VAL A 523 7.61 23.73 18.49
N VAL A 524 8.14 22.50 18.48
CA VAL A 524 7.39 21.23 18.46
C VAL A 524 7.75 20.37 19.67
N ARG A 525 6.79 19.57 20.15
CA ARG A 525 6.97 18.79 21.38
C ARG A 525 8.00 17.66 21.23
N ASP A 526 7.86 16.88 20.16
CA ASP A 526 8.72 15.75 19.82
C ASP A 526 8.55 15.40 18.32
N TRP A 527 9.23 14.36 17.84
CA TRP A 527 9.20 13.89 16.44
C TRP A 527 7.83 13.40 15.94
N ASP A 528 6.88 13.18 16.83
CA ASP A 528 5.50 12.77 16.55
C ASP A 528 4.48 13.90 16.73
N ASP A 529 4.92 15.15 16.95
CA ASP A 529 4.04 16.32 17.04
C ASP A 529 3.17 16.42 15.77
N PRO A 530 1.82 16.41 15.88
CA PRO A 530 0.90 16.40 14.73
C PRO A 530 1.09 17.49 13.66
N ARG A 531 1.86 18.55 13.93
CA ARG A 531 2.21 19.59 12.95
C ARG A 531 3.33 19.17 11.99
N LEU A 532 4.08 18.11 12.31
CA LEU A 532 5.11 17.53 11.47
C LEU A 532 4.53 16.55 10.43
N PHE A 533 5.27 16.32 9.35
CA PHE A 533 4.95 15.34 8.31
C PHE A 533 5.82 14.08 8.39
N THR A 534 6.28 13.72 9.60
CA THR A 534 6.79 12.38 9.93
C THR A 534 5.62 11.38 9.90
N LEU A 535 5.87 10.10 9.59
CA LEU A 535 4.77 9.11 9.53
C LEU A 535 4.14 8.88 10.91
N THR A 536 4.96 8.93 11.96
CA THR A 536 4.52 8.88 13.36
C THR A 536 3.63 10.08 13.71
N ALA A 537 4.00 11.31 13.32
CA ALA A 537 3.15 12.48 13.51
C ALA A 537 1.84 12.40 12.74
N LEU A 538 1.85 11.94 11.48
CA LEU A 538 0.61 11.78 10.72
C LEU A 538 -0.31 10.72 11.32
N ARG A 539 0.26 9.61 11.86
CA ARG A 539 -0.49 8.60 12.63
C ARG A 539 -1.09 9.21 13.90
N ARG A 540 -0.32 9.99 14.69
CA ARG A 540 -0.77 10.65 15.93
C ARG A 540 -1.78 11.78 15.67
N ARG A 541 -1.65 12.51 14.56
CA ARG A 541 -2.65 13.47 14.04
C ARG A 541 -3.98 12.78 13.71
N GLY A 542 -3.95 11.48 13.45
CA GLY A 542 -5.13 10.64 13.24
C GLY A 542 -5.35 10.18 11.80
N PHE A 543 -4.40 10.42 10.87
CA PHE A 543 -4.57 10.04 9.47
C PHE A 543 -4.78 8.52 9.37
N PRO A 544 -5.73 8.03 8.57
CA PRO A 544 -5.88 6.61 8.30
C PRO A 544 -4.82 6.17 7.25
N PRO A 545 -4.21 4.98 7.39
CA PRO A 545 -3.16 4.53 6.48
C PRO A 545 -3.65 4.40 5.03
N GLU A 546 -4.91 4.04 4.83
CA GLU A 546 -5.57 3.97 3.52
C GLU A 546 -5.53 5.31 2.80
N ALA A 547 -5.69 6.43 3.51
CA ALA A 547 -5.63 7.76 2.90
C ALA A 547 -4.22 8.12 2.40
N ILE A 548 -3.17 7.67 3.08
CA ILE A 548 -1.77 7.87 2.66
C ILE A 548 -1.46 7.01 1.43
N ASN A 549 -1.93 5.75 1.43
CA ASN A 549 -1.76 4.84 0.30
C ASN A 549 -2.52 5.36 -0.95
N ASN A 550 -3.78 5.78 -0.78
CA ASN A 550 -4.60 6.39 -1.83
C ASN A 550 -4.00 7.69 -2.36
N PHE A 551 -3.40 8.51 -1.48
CA PHE A 551 -2.67 9.72 -1.90
C PHE A 551 -1.43 9.38 -2.75
N CYS A 552 -0.69 8.33 -2.39
CA CYS A 552 0.43 7.83 -3.19
C CYS A 552 -0.03 7.23 -4.54
N ALA A 553 -1.18 6.56 -4.58
CA ALA A 553 -1.78 6.05 -5.83
C ALA A 553 -2.24 7.19 -6.76
N LYS A 554 -2.95 8.19 -6.23
CA LYS A 554 -3.38 9.39 -6.98
C LYS A 554 -2.21 10.20 -7.55
N LEU A 555 -1.08 10.28 -6.83
CA LEU A 555 0.16 10.93 -7.31
C LEU A 555 0.86 10.18 -8.45
N GLY A 556 0.72 8.86 -8.50
CA GLY A 556 1.34 8.01 -9.51
C GLY A 556 2.88 7.99 -9.50
N LEU A 557 3.42 7.38 -10.55
CA LEU A 557 4.85 7.18 -10.77
C LEU A 557 5.37 8.04 -11.92
N THR A 558 5.54 9.33 -11.66
CA THR A 558 6.20 10.27 -12.58
C THR A 558 7.71 10.33 -12.33
N GLY A 559 8.47 10.60 -13.40
CA GLY A 559 9.93 10.76 -13.34
C GLY A 559 10.42 12.16 -12.96
N SER A 560 9.51 13.07 -12.59
CA SER A 560 9.79 14.47 -12.26
C SER A 560 9.67 14.72 -10.76
N LEU A 561 10.47 15.65 -10.23
CA LEU A 561 10.29 16.15 -8.87
C LEU A 561 8.98 16.93 -8.77
N SER A 562 8.13 16.58 -7.80
CA SER A 562 6.88 17.30 -7.54
C SER A 562 6.80 17.73 -6.07
N SER A 563 6.62 19.03 -5.88
CA SER A 563 6.24 19.63 -4.60
C SER A 563 4.72 19.76 -4.57
N VAL A 564 4.09 19.16 -3.55
CA VAL A 564 2.64 18.98 -3.48
C VAL A 564 2.07 19.75 -2.30
N ASP A 565 0.89 20.36 -2.47
CA ASP A 565 0.21 21.06 -1.38
C ASP A 565 -0.40 20.05 -0.38
N PRO A 566 -0.20 20.22 0.94
CA PRO A 566 -0.81 19.38 1.97
C PRO A 566 -2.34 19.20 1.84
N GLN A 567 -3.06 20.18 1.27
CA GLN A 567 -4.51 20.09 1.06
C GLN A 567 -4.92 18.87 0.21
N MET A 568 -4.05 18.37 -0.68
CA MET A 568 -4.35 17.18 -1.49
C MET A 568 -4.27 15.87 -0.68
N LEU A 569 -3.35 15.81 0.28
CA LEU A 569 -3.27 14.70 1.25
C LEU A 569 -4.47 14.76 2.20
N GLU A 570 -4.78 15.94 2.73
CA GLU A 570 -5.94 16.20 3.58
C GLU A 570 -7.28 15.89 2.88
N ALA A 571 -7.35 16.03 1.55
CA ALA A 571 -8.50 15.60 0.77
C ALA A 571 -8.67 14.07 0.79
N CYS A 572 -7.60 13.31 0.59
CA CYS A 572 -7.63 11.85 0.66
C CYS A 572 -7.99 11.36 2.08
N VAL A 573 -7.55 12.09 3.12
CA VAL A 573 -7.94 11.83 4.52
C VAL A 573 -9.44 12.07 4.73
N ARG A 574 -9.99 13.19 4.24
CA ARG A 574 -11.43 13.47 4.28
C ARG A 574 -12.26 12.41 3.55
N ASP A 575 -11.83 11.97 2.37
CA ASP A 575 -12.52 10.96 1.57
C ASP A 575 -12.71 9.64 2.37
N VAL A 576 -11.63 9.15 3.02
CA VAL A 576 -11.66 7.94 3.85
C VAL A 576 -12.48 8.16 5.13
N LEU A 577 -12.16 9.20 5.91
CA LEU A 577 -12.79 9.41 7.22
C LEU A 577 -14.30 9.66 7.14
N ASN A 578 -14.80 10.26 6.06
CA ASN A 578 -16.24 10.41 5.82
C ASN A 578 -17.00 9.07 5.73
N THR A 579 -16.29 7.96 5.44
CA THR A 579 -16.85 6.61 5.35
C THR A 579 -16.53 5.73 6.56
N THR A 580 -15.41 5.98 7.25
CA THR A 580 -14.91 5.11 8.34
C THR A 580 -15.16 5.67 9.74
N ALA A 581 -15.15 6.99 9.93
CA ALA A 581 -15.25 7.60 11.26
C ALA A 581 -16.73 7.79 11.67
N PRO A 582 -17.18 7.22 12.82
CA PRO A 582 -18.50 7.50 13.36
C PRO A 582 -18.63 8.99 13.74
N ARG A 583 -19.87 9.49 13.68
CA ARG A 583 -20.21 10.84 14.14
C ARG A 583 -20.44 10.89 15.63
N ALA A 584 -20.01 11.98 16.24
CA ALA A 584 -20.34 12.34 17.61
C ALA A 584 -20.51 13.86 17.71
N MET A 585 -21.16 14.33 18.79
CA MET A 585 -21.26 15.76 19.07
C MET A 585 -20.16 16.19 20.07
N CYS A 586 -19.49 17.28 19.74
CA CYS A 586 -18.47 17.93 20.55
C CYS A 586 -18.63 19.43 20.38
N VAL A 587 -18.42 20.18 21.45
CA VAL A 587 -18.42 21.65 21.50
C VAL A 587 -17.06 22.08 22.05
N VAL A 588 -16.32 22.87 21.29
CA VAL A 588 -14.94 23.26 21.61
C VAL A 588 -14.93 24.44 22.58
N GLU A 589 -15.76 25.45 22.34
CA GLU A 589 -15.92 26.66 23.15
C GLU A 589 -17.34 26.72 23.73
N PRO A 590 -17.61 26.04 24.87
CA PRO A 590 -18.97 25.79 25.33
C PRO A 590 -19.65 27.00 25.95
N LEU A 591 -20.77 27.39 25.34
CA LEU A 591 -21.74 28.34 25.84
C LEU A 591 -22.93 27.60 26.45
N ARG A 592 -23.25 27.89 27.73
CA ARG A 592 -24.33 27.23 28.48
C ARG A 592 -25.70 27.75 28.05
N VAL A 593 -26.63 26.84 27.76
CA VAL A 593 -28.01 27.15 27.39
C VAL A 593 -28.97 26.41 28.32
N VAL A 594 -29.97 27.13 28.84
CA VAL A 594 -31.00 26.62 29.75
C VAL A 594 -32.36 26.68 29.08
N ILE A 595 -33.04 25.54 28.98
CA ILE A 595 -34.39 25.42 28.42
C ILE A 595 -35.40 25.60 29.54
N ASN A 596 -36.11 26.73 29.56
CA ASN A 596 -36.99 27.13 30.66
C ASN A 596 -38.31 26.33 30.71
N ASN A 597 -38.78 25.78 29.59
CA ASN A 597 -40.06 25.06 29.48
C ASN A 597 -39.89 23.57 29.17
N PHE A 598 -38.83 22.96 29.71
CA PHE A 598 -38.61 21.52 29.62
C PHE A 598 -39.67 20.75 30.45
N PRO A 599 -40.21 19.60 29.99
CA PRO A 599 -41.38 18.95 30.59
C PRO A 599 -41.24 18.65 32.10
N GLU A 600 -40.06 18.21 32.55
CA GLU A 600 -39.69 18.19 33.97
C GLU A 600 -38.21 18.60 34.15
N PRO A 601 -37.86 19.54 35.05
CA PRO A 601 -36.47 19.91 35.31
C PRO A 601 -35.64 18.71 35.80
N GLY A 602 -34.54 18.40 35.10
CA GLY A 602 -33.66 17.28 35.42
C GLY A 602 -34.07 15.91 34.83
N GLN A 603 -35.14 15.84 34.03
CA GLN A 603 -35.46 14.63 33.27
C GLN A 603 -34.49 14.44 32.09
N ASN A 604 -33.93 13.24 31.95
CA ASN A 604 -33.04 12.88 30.83
C ASN A 604 -33.82 12.11 29.75
N ILE A 605 -33.94 12.66 28.55
CA ILE A 605 -34.60 12.03 27.40
C ILE A 605 -33.53 11.34 26.53
N PRO A 606 -33.56 10.01 26.35
CA PRO A 606 -32.61 9.31 25.48
C PRO A 606 -32.97 9.50 23.99
N ILE A 607 -31.98 9.89 23.20
CA ILE A 607 -32.06 10.17 21.76
C ILE A 607 -31.12 9.21 21.03
N LYS A 608 -31.63 8.51 20.01
CA LYS A 608 -30.78 7.69 19.12
C LYS A 608 -30.21 8.56 18.01
N VAL A 609 -28.87 8.61 17.91
CA VAL A 609 -28.15 9.32 16.84
C VAL A 609 -27.44 8.28 15.97
N PRO A 610 -27.61 8.31 14.63
CA PRO A 610 -26.92 7.38 13.73
C PRO A 610 -25.43 7.73 13.64
N ASP A 611 -24.57 6.72 13.81
CA ASP A 611 -23.12 6.88 13.72
C ASP A 611 -22.68 7.30 12.31
N PHE A 612 -23.41 6.80 11.29
CA PHE A 612 -23.16 7.09 9.88
C PHE A 612 -24.46 7.55 9.21
N PRO A 613 -24.73 8.87 9.09
CA PRO A 613 -26.00 9.36 8.54
C PRO A 613 -26.31 8.94 7.10
N ALA A 614 -25.29 8.61 6.30
CA ALA A 614 -25.47 8.08 4.95
C ALA A 614 -25.82 6.57 4.92
N THR A 615 -25.55 5.85 6.02
CA THR A 615 -25.81 4.40 6.18
C THR A 615 -26.24 4.09 7.61
N PRO A 616 -27.44 4.52 8.05
CA PRO A 616 -27.88 4.42 9.44
C PRO A 616 -27.87 2.99 10.01
N GLU A 617 -28.06 1.99 9.15
CA GLU A 617 -28.01 0.55 9.49
C GLU A 617 -26.69 0.10 10.16
N ARG A 618 -25.60 0.86 10.00
CA ARG A 618 -24.28 0.48 10.54
C ARG A 618 -24.13 0.66 12.05
N GLY A 619 -24.93 1.50 12.69
CA GLY A 619 -24.79 1.80 14.11
C GLY A 619 -25.50 3.07 14.55
N PHE A 620 -25.87 3.08 15.84
CA PHE A 620 -26.45 4.23 16.53
C PHE A 620 -25.89 4.29 17.96
N HIS A 621 -25.52 5.48 18.42
CA HIS A 621 -25.29 5.77 19.84
C HIS A 621 -26.51 6.45 20.46
N VAL A 622 -26.56 6.47 21.79
CA VAL A 622 -27.61 7.15 22.55
C VAL A 622 -27.03 8.37 23.25
N VAL A 623 -27.61 9.54 22.94
CA VAL A 623 -27.31 10.83 23.57
C VAL A 623 -28.44 11.16 24.54
N THR A 624 -28.15 11.74 25.70
CA THR A 624 -29.16 12.25 26.62
C THR A 624 -29.45 13.72 26.35
N LEU A 625 -30.71 14.12 26.25
CA LEU A 625 -31.15 15.51 26.30
C LEU A 625 -31.71 15.84 27.68
N SER A 626 -31.21 16.91 28.30
CA SER A 626 -31.75 17.48 29.54
C SER A 626 -32.12 18.96 29.36
N ASN A 627 -32.60 19.61 30.42
CA ASN A 627 -32.92 21.03 30.42
C ASN A 627 -31.69 21.97 30.32
N VAL A 628 -30.46 21.44 30.42
CA VAL A 628 -29.21 22.20 30.22
C VAL A 628 -28.46 21.60 29.04
N VAL A 629 -28.18 22.42 28.03
CA VAL A 629 -27.41 22.03 26.85
C VAL A 629 -26.26 23.02 26.63
N TYR A 630 -25.23 22.60 25.92
CA TYR A 630 -24.08 23.40 25.54
C TYR A 630 -23.99 23.48 24.01
N ILE A 631 -23.68 24.67 23.50
CA ILE A 631 -23.48 24.98 22.07
C ILE A 631 -22.15 25.73 21.91
N GLU A 632 -21.65 25.86 20.68
CA GLU A 632 -20.48 26.70 20.42
C GLU A 632 -20.78 28.18 20.66
N GLU A 633 -19.88 28.89 21.33
CA GLU A 633 -19.98 30.34 21.56
C GLU A 633 -20.13 31.11 20.25
N GLY A 634 -19.42 30.70 19.18
CA GLY A 634 -19.47 31.31 17.86
C GLY A 634 -20.79 31.14 17.08
N ASP A 635 -21.67 30.23 17.50
CA ASP A 635 -23.02 30.08 16.92
C ASP A 635 -24.01 31.12 17.46
N PHE A 636 -23.68 31.81 18.56
CA PHE A 636 -24.50 32.89 19.10
C PHE A 636 -24.01 34.28 18.66
N ARG A 637 -24.95 35.16 18.33
CA ARG A 637 -24.69 36.59 18.08
C ARG A 637 -25.84 37.42 18.65
N GLU A 638 -25.54 38.42 19.47
CA GLU A 638 -26.56 39.29 20.10
C GLU A 638 -27.54 39.93 19.10
N GLN A 639 -27.08 40.20 17.88
CA GLN A 639 -27.87 40.80 16.80
C GLN A 639 -28.80 39.79 16.08
N GLN A 640 -28.74 38.49 16.40
CA GLN A 640 -29.58 37.44 15.81
C GLN A 640 -30.49 36.81 16.87
N VAL A 641 -31.77 37.18 16.82
CA VAL A 641 -32.77 36.85 17.86
C VAL A 641 -33.28 35.39 17.80
N GLN A 642 -32.85 34.60 16.82
CA GLN A 642 -33.28 33.21 16.63
C GLN A 642 -32.08 32.26 16.57
N ILE A 643 -31.87 31.50 17.65
CA ILE A 643 -31.09 30.26 17.63
C ILE A 643 -32.06 29.12 17.26
N THR A 644 -31.63 28.17 16.43
CA THR A 644 -32.35 26.90 16.29
C THR A 644 -31.41 25.72 16.33
N PHE A 645 -31.69 24.80 17.25
CA PHE A 645 -31.09 23.47 17.32
C PHE A 645 -32.19 22.42 17.16
N VAL A 646 -31.81 21.23 16.68
CA VAL A 646 -32.72 20.08 16.59
C VAL A 646 -32.20 18.97 17.47
N ALA A 647 -33.09 18.48 18.32
CA ALA A 647 -32.96 17.19 18.98
C ALA A 647 -33.83 16.19 18.19
N ARG A 648 -33.20 15.21 17.54
CA ARG A 648 -33.92 14.12 16.86
C ARG A 648 -34.47 13.15 17.91
N CYS A 649 -35.60 13.48 18.51
CA CYS A 649 -36.25 12.56 19.42
C CYS A 649 -37.09 11.54 18.65
N PHE A 650 -36.98 10.28 19.08
CA PHE A 650 -37.84 9.12 18.86
C PHE A 650 -37.38 8.04 17.85
N PRO A 651 -37.56 6.74 18.17
CA PRO A 651 -37.04 5.63 17.36
C PRO A 651 -37.94 5.20 16.20
N ASP A 652 -39.22 5.56 16.24
CA ASP A 652 -40.29 4.89 15.47
C ASP A 652 -40.96 5.78 14.42
N ASP A 653 -40.56 7.05 14.31
CA ASP A 653 -41.14 8.03 13.38
C ASP A 653 -40.08 9.07 12.93
N PRO A 654 -39.57 9.01 11.69
CA PRO A 654 -38.53 9.91 11.21
C PRO A 654 -39.01 11.35 10.95
N GLU A 655 -40.32 11.63 11.02
CA GLU A 655 -40.87 12.97 10.77
C GLU A 655 -41.00 13.82 12.04
N LYS A 656 -41.06 13.20 13.23
CA LYS A 656 -41.22 13.90 14.52
C LYS A 656 -39.88 14.44 15.05
N HIS A 657 -39.68 15.73 14.89
CA HIS A 657 -38.52 16.45 15.39
C HIS A 657 -38.89 17.19 16.69
N ILE A 658 -37.99 17.26 17.69
CA ILE A 658 -38.06 18.34 18.68
C ILE A 658 -37.19 19.48 18.13
N LYS A 659 -37.84 20.49 17.53
CA LYS A 659 -37.18 21.75 17.18
C LYS A 659 -37.07 22.60 18.46
N GLY A 660 -35.85 23.01 18.82
CA GLY A 660 -35.65 24.06 19.81
C GLY A 660 -35.77 25.42 19.12
N VAL A 661 -36.98 25.94 18.94
CA VAL A 661 -37.21 27.30 18.42
C VAL A 661 -37.33 28.27 19.60
N SER A 662 -36.37 29.20 19.71
CA SER A 662 -36.42 30.26 20.71
C SER A 662 -37.66 31.13 20.48
N GLY A 663 -38.58 31.10 21.44
CA GLY A 663 -39.58 32.15 21.60
C GLY A 663 -38.90 33.51 21.83
N SER A 664 -39.69 34.57 21.67
CA SER A 664 -39.23 35.97 21.70
C SER A 664 -38.40 36.34 22.93
N GLN A 665 -37.21 36.91 22.68
CA GLN A 665 -36.23 37.46 23.63
C GLN A 665 -35.49 36.44 24.51
N PRO A 666 -34.33 35.91 24.04
CA PRO A 666 -33.42 35.18 24.93
C PRO A 666 -32.83 36.12 26.00
N PHE A 667 -32.93 35.72 27.27
CA PHE A 667 -32.25 36.40 28.38
C PHE A 667 -30.83 35.84 28.51
N PHE A 668 -29.82 36.71 28.49
CA PHE A 668 -28.42 36.32 28.56
C PHE A 668 -27.71 36.97 29.75
N ARG A 669 -26.86 36.19 30.42
CA ARG A 669 -26.04 36.65 31.54
C ARG A 669 -24.61 36.89 31.05
N SER A 670 -24.18 38.15 31.04
CA SER A 670 -22.81 38.54 30.74
C SER A 670 -22.02 38.88 32.01
N VAL A 671 -20.72 38.60 31.99
CA VAL A 671 -19.76 39.04 33.01
C VAL A 671 -18.54 39.56 32.27
N GLY A 672 -18.13 40.81 32.55
CA GLY A 672 -17.01 41.45 31.85
C GLY A 672 -17.20 41.62 30.33
N GLY A 673 -18.44 41.57 29.83
CA GLY A 673 -18.75 41.68 28.39
C GLY A 673 -18.73 40.35 27.61
N ARG A 674 -18.37 39.22 28.23
CA ARG A 674 -18.52 37.88 27.64
C ARG A 674 -19.82 37.23 28.13
N ILE A 675 -20.52 36.51 27.25
CA ILE A 675 -21.77 35.84 27.57
C ILE A 675 -21.45 34.44 28.10
N HIS A 676 -22.02 34.08 29.25
CA HIS A 676 -21.77 32.78 29.88
C HIS A 676 -22.99 31.86 29.86
N GLU A 677 -24.20 32.42 29.77
CA GLU A 677 -25.45 31.67 29.91
C GLU A 677 -26.58 32.33 29.10
N ILE A 678 -27.33 31.52 28.36
CA ILE A 678 -28.51 31.92 27.60
C ILE A 678 -29.72 31.11 28.07
N HIS A 679 -30.84 31.79 28.35
CA HIS A 679 -32.13 31.16 28.58
C HIS A 679 -32.97 31.16 27.31
N VAL A 680 -33.51 29.99 26.97
CA VAL A 680 -34.38 29.79 25.80
C VAL A 680 -35.67 29.08 26.20
N THR A 681 -36.68 29.19 25.35
CA THR A 681 -37.85 28.32 25.34
C THR A 681 -37.85 27.48 24.07
N CYS A 682 -38.41 26.27 24.11
CA CYS A 682 -38.58 25.40 22.95
C CYS A 682 -40.07 25.37 22.53
N GLN A 683 -40.34 25.17 21.24
CA GLN A 683 -41.69 25.07 20.68
C GLN A 683 -41.78 23.83 19.77
N PRO A 684 -42.90 23.07 19.77
CA PRO A 684 -43.08 21.91 18.91
C PRO A 684 -42.77 22.17 17.42
N ALA A 685 -42.26 21.15 16.75
CA ALA A 685 -41.78 21.29 15.38
C ALA A 685 -42.89 21.58 14.35
N GLU A 686 -44.12 21.23 14.66
CA GLU A 686 -45.29 21.35 13.78
C GLU A 686 -45.84 22.79 13.75
N GLU A 687 -45.52 23.60 14.78
CA GLU A 687 -46.04 24.95 14.99
C GLU A 687 -45.12 26.06 14.46
N THR A 688 -43.99 25.72 13.85
CA THR A 688 -42.86 26.65 13.64
C THR A 688 -42.29 26.65 12.21
N GLU A 689 -41.95 27.84 11.72
CA GLU A 689 -41.27 28.04 10.42
C GLU A 689 -40.01 27.18 10.29
N LYS A 690 -39.63 26.85 9.04
CA LYS A 690 -38.44 26.04 8.77
C LYS A 690 -37.18 26.82 9.16
N PRO A 691 -36.34 26.31 10.08
CA PRO A 691 -35.21 27.08 10.58
C PRO A 691 -34.10 27.24 9.54
N ARG A 692 -33.31 28.30 9.71
CA ARG A 692 -32.24 28.70 8.78
C ARG A 692 -31.06 27.72 8.75
N ALA A 693 -30.74 27.13 9.90
CA ALA A 693 -29.65 26.17 10.07
C ALA A 693 -29.94 25.23 11.24
N PHE A 694 -29.21 24.12 11.31
CA PHE A 694 -29.18 23.22 12.45
C PHE A 694 -27.77 23.22 13.04
N ILE A 695 -27.66 23.47 14.34
CA ILE A 695 -26.40 23.41 15.09
C ILE A 695 -26.33 22.10 15.90
N HIS A 696 -25.11 21.65 16.17
CA HIS A 696 -24.86 20.56 17.12
C HIS A 696 -25.00 21.08 18.55
N TRP A 697 -25.14 20.18 19.51
CA TRP A 697 -25.23 20.51 20.93
C TRP A 697 -24.74 19.31 21.76
N VAL A 698 -24.35 19.53 23.02
CA VAL A 698 -24.08 18.45 23.97
C VAL A 698 -24.84 18.71 25.25
N SER A 699 -25.42 17.67 25.86
CA SER A 699 -26.08 17.75 27.18
C SER A 699 -25.53 16.61 28.04
N ASP A 700 -25.39 16.88 29.34
CA ASP A 700 -24.68 15.99 30.28
C ASP A 700 -23.28 15.55 29.76
N PRO A 701 -22.39 16.52 29.41
CA PRO A 701 -21.14 16.25 28.67
C PRO A 701 -20.04 15.58 29.51
N LEU A 702 -19.08 14.98 28.81
CA LEU A 702 -17.73 14.72 29.32
C LEU A 702 -16.82 15.92 28.99
N ILE A 703 -15.94 16.29 29.93
CA ILE A 703 -14.93 17.34 29.70
C ILE A 703 -13.71 16.71 29.02
N CYS A 704 -13.18 17.36 27.98
CA CYS A 704 -12.03 16.90 27.21
C CYS A 704 -11.09 18.05 26.81
N GLU A 705 -9.83 17.72 26.54
CA GLU A 705 -8.87 18.64 25.92
C GLU A 705 -8.89 18.47 24.40
N VAL A 706 -9.26 19.53 23.67
CA VAL A 706 -9.21 19.55 22.20
C VAL A 706 -8.00 20.35 21.73
N ARG A 707 -7.19 19.76 20.86
CA ARG A 707 -5.99 20.37 20.26
C ARG A 707 -6.25 20.71 18.80
N LEU A 708 -6.33 22.00 18.51
CA LEU A 708 -6.55 22.54 17.17
C LEU A 708 -5.20 22.88 16.53
N TYR A 709 -4.80 22.08 15.54
CA TYR A 709 -3.56 22.31 14.79
C TYR A 709 -3.79 23.18 13.55
N GLY A 710 -2.87 24.12 13.32
CA GLY A 710 -2.73 24.93 12.11
C GLY A 710 -1.45 24.61 11.34
N ARG A 711 -1.13 25.42 10.33
CA ARG A 711 0.13 25.29 9.57
C ARG A 711 1.32 25.74 10.42
N LEU A 712 2.39 24.94 10.43
CA LEU A 712 3.62 25.21 11.20
C LEU A 712 4.48 26.33 10.60
N PHE A 713 4.42 26.50 9.27
CA PHE A 713 5.18 27.49 8.52
C PHE A 713 4.23 28.42 7.75
N PHE A 714 4.57 29.70 7.63
CA PHE A 714 3.76 30.65 6.86
C PHE A 714 4.04 30.53 5.35
N HIS A 715 5.30 30.30 4.96
CA HIS A 715 5.70 30.24 3.56
C HIS A 715 5.62 28.82 2.97
N LYS A 716 5.46 28.74 1.65
CA LYS A 716 5.39 27.45 0.93
C LYS A 716 6.72 26.71 1.02
N ASN A 717 7.82 27.44 0.90
CA ASN A 717 9.18 26.91 0.91
C ASN A 717 9.97 27.50 2.10
N PRO A 718 9.75 27.02 3.34
CA PRO A 718 10.45 27.55 4.52
C PRO A 718 11.98 27.35 4.49
N GLU A 719 12.49 26.58 3.52
CA GLU A 719 13.91 26.34 3.30
C GLU A 719 14.56 27.30 2.28
N ASP A 720 13.79 28.11 1.54
CA ASP A 720 14.32 29.05 0.55
C ASP A 720 14.76 30.35 1.24
N SER A 721 16.06 30.67 1.14
CA SER A 721 16.65 31.91 1.66
C SER A 721 16.16 33.18 0.96
N ASN A 722 15.53 33.07 -0.20
CA ASN A 722 14.90 34.18 -0.91
C ASN A 722 13.52 34.54 -0.34
N GLU A 723 12.73 33.53 0.07
CA GLU A 723 11.45 33.73 0.78
C GLU A 723 11.69 34.05 2.26
N VAL A 724 12.65 33.36 2.91
CA VAL A 724 12.89 33.43 4.36
C VAL A 724 14.34 33.82 4.67
N HIS A 725 14.63 35.12 4.64
CA HIS A 725 15.98 35.66 4.90
C HIS A 725 16.54 35.32 6.30
N GLY A 726 15.67 35.12 7.31
CA GLY A 726 16.07 34.67 8.66
C GLY A 726 16.30 33.16 8.79
N GLY A 727 16.08 32.39 7.73
CA GLY A 727 16.08 30.93 7.74
C GLY A 727 14.82 30.33 8.37
N PHE A 728 14.60 29.03 8.15
CA PHE A 728 13.34 28.32 8.47
C PHE A 728 12.77 28.53 9.89
N LEU A 729 13.61 28.80 10.90
CA LEU A 729 13.16 29.06 12.27
C LEU A 729 12.38 30.38 12.41
N SER A 730 12.68 31.41 11.60
CA SER A 730 11.92 32.67 11.63
C SER A 730 10.55 32.57 10.97
N ASP A 731 10.30 31.53 10.17
CA ASP A 731 9.00 31.27 9.50
C ASP A 731 8.05 30.40 10.33
N CYS A 732 8.45 30.00 11.54
CA CYS A 732 7.64 29.15 12.41
C CYS A 732 6.47 29.92 13.03
N ASN A 733 5.24 29.45 12.76
CA ASN A 733 4.03 29.95 13.37
C ASN A 733 3.89 29.42 14.82
N LYS A 734 4.01 30.31 15.80
CA LYS A 734 3.90 29.98 17.23
C LYS A 734 2.46 29.63 17.64
N ASP A 735 1.48 30.21 16.96
CA ASP A 735 0.04 29.99 17.21
C ASP A 735 -0.52 28.79 16.42
N ALA A 736 0.37 27.95 15.85
CA ALA A 736 0.00 26.75 15.09
C ALA A 736 -0.65 25.62 15.93
N MET A 737 -0.80 25.80 17.24
CA MET A 737 -1.51 24.87 18.12
C MET A 737 -2.31 25.66 19.18
N VAL A 738 -3.63 25.57 19.12
CA VAL A 738 -4.54 26.09 20.16
C VAL A 738 -5.05 24.92 20.99
N VAL A 739 -4.97 25.03 22.32
CA VAL A 739 -5.39 23.99 23.26
C VAL A 739 -6.62 24.44 24.03
N CYS A 740 -7.76 23.80 23.75
CA CYS A 740 -9.05 24.08 24.37
C CYS A 740 -9.26 23.05 25.50
N SER A 741 -8.92 23.42 26.75
CA SER A 741 -8.88 22.49 27.88
C SER A 741 -10.26 22.15 28.49
N ASN A 742 -11.28 22.94 28.21
CA ASN A 742 -12.62 22.84 28.78
C ASN A 742 -13.68 22.47 27.73
N SER A 743 -13.28 21.83 26.63
CA SER A 743 -14.21 21.39 25.59
C SER A 743 -15.11 20.27 26.11
N MET A 744 -16.28 20.13 25.50
CA MET A 744 -17.36 19.26 25.98
C MET A 744 -17.76 18.28 24.88
N VAL A 745 -17.70 16.98 25.18
CA VAL A 745 -18.00 15.90 24.23
C VAL A 745 -19.11 15.00 24.76
N ASP A 746 -19.87 14.39 23.85
CA ASP A 746 -20.94 13.47 24.19
C ASP A 746 -20.44 12.23 24.96
N LYS A 747 -21.32 11.69 25.82
CA LYS A 747 -21.06 10.52 26.67
C LYS A 747 -20.87 9.23 25.88
N SER A 748 -21.29 9.14 24.63
CA SER A 748 -20.97 8.01 23.74
C SER A 748 -19.46 7.76 23.60
N MET A 749 -18.63 8.79 23.77
CA MET A 749 -17.16 8.66 23.73
C MET A 749 -16.53 8.10 25.01
N LYS A 750 -17.32 7.73 26.03
CA LYS A 750 -16.79 7.14 27.26
C LYS A 750 -16.15 5.77 26.98
N GLY A 751 -14.84 5.65 27.19
CA GLY A 751 -14.10 4.41 26.95
C GLY A 751 -13.63 4.23 25.51
N CYS A 752 -13.51 5.31 24.74
CA CYS A 752 -12.81 5.30 23.45
C CYS A 752 -11.36 4.83 23.59
N ASN A 753 -10.83 4.19 22.55
CA ASN A 753 -9.46 3.71 22.48
C ASN A 753 -8.54 4.79 21.90
N ILE A 754 -7.26 4.70 22.25
CA ILE A 754 -6.22 5.54 21.65
C ILE A 754 -6.16 5.29 20.14
N LEU A 755 -6.08 6.37 19.35
CA LEU A 755 -6.20 6.41 17.88
C LEU A 755 -7.60 6.16 17.26
N ASP A 756 -8.66 6.01 18.06
CA ASP A 756 -10.05 6.06 17.55
C ASP A 756 -10.33 7.41 16.87
N LYS A 757 -11.18 7.39 15.85
CA LYS A 757 -11.39 8.51 14.92
C LYS A 757 -12.86 8.87 14.86
N PHE A 758 -13.18 10.15 15.02
CA PHE A 758 -14.55 10.65 15.06
C PHE A 758 -14.74 11.81 14.08
N GLN A 759 -15.93 11.92 13.50
CA GLN A 759 -16.38 13.14 12.84
C GLN A 759 -17.22 13.95 13.84
N PHE A 760 -16.69 15.08 14.31
CA PHE A 760 -17.49 16.01 15.10
C PHE A 760 -18.32 16.89 14.17
N GLU A 761 -19.63 16.88 14.40
CA GLU A 761 -20.60 17.52 13.51
C GLU A 761 -20.26 19.01 13.33
N ARG A 762 -20.23 19.48 12.07
CA ARG A 762 -19.87 20.85 11.66
C ARG A 762 -18.42 21.29 11.93
N LEU A 763 -17.66 20.64 12.82
CA LEU A 763 -16.30 21.03 13.18
C LEU A 763 -15.22 20.41 12.28
N GLY A 764 -15.24 19.09 12.08
CA GLY A 764 -14.16 18.38 11.41
C GLY A 764 -13.98 16.94 11.86
N TYR A 765 -12.84 16.37 11.52
CA TYR A 765 -12.44 15.04 11.95
C TYR A 765 -11.38 15.15 13.05
N PHE A 766 -11.54 14.32 14.08
CA PHE A 766 -10.72 14.30 15.28
C PHE A 766 -10.28 12.88 15.60
N CYS A 767 -9.18 12.76 16.35
CA CYS A 767 -8.60 11.47 16.74
C CYS A 767 -8.21 11.50 18.22
N VAL A 768 -8.44 10.40 18.93
CA VAL A 768 -8.04 10.23 20.33
C VAL A 768 -6.51 10.18 20.41
N ASP A 769 -5.92 11.12 21.13
CA ASP A 769 -4.46 11.24 21.27
C ASP A 769 -3.90 10.23 22.27
N GLN A 770 -2.61 9.92 22.15
CA GLN A 770 -1.88 9.02 23.06
C GLN A 770 -1.76 9.57 24.49
N ASP A 771 -1.90 10.89 24.69
CA ASP A 771 -1.94 11.49 26.03
C ASP A 771 -3.28 11.25 26.78
N THR A 772 -4.23 10.54 26.16
CA THR A 772 -5.53 10.21 26.77
C THR A 772 -5.39 9.24 27.94
N THR A 773 -6.01 9.57 29.07
CA THR A 773 -6.10 8.70 30.25
C THR A 773 -7.57 8.41 30.60
N PRO A 774 -7.87 7.43 31.48
CA PRO A 774 -9.25 7.16 31.92
C PRO A 774 -9.96 8.35 32.58
N GLU A 775 -9.19 9.33 33.06
CA GLU A 775 -9.68 10.55 33.74
C GLU A 775 -9.74 11.77 32.81
N LYS A 776 -8.96 11.78 31.72
CA LYS A 776 -8.83 12.91 30.80
C LYS A 776 -8.75 12.46 29.34
N ILE A 777 -9.80 12.78 28.59
CA ILE A 777 -9.86 12.56 27.14
C ILE A 777 -9.10 13.68 26.41
N VAL A 778 -8.20 13.32 25.49
CA VAL A 778 -7.41 14.26 24.68
C VAL A 778 -7.65 14.00 23.20
N LEU A 779 -8.01 15.04 22.45
CA LEU A 779 -8.50 14.94 21.07
C LEU A 779 -7.70 15.85 20.13
N ASN A 780 -7.06 15.26 19.12
CA ASN A 780 -6.34 15.99 18.08
C ASN A 780 -7.28 16.30 16.91
N ARG A 781 -7.33 17.55 16.43
CA ARG A 781 -7.98 17.87 15.15
C ARG A 781 -7.16 17.32 13.99
N THR A 782 -7.69 16.32 13.30
CA THR A 782 -7.06 15.66 12.16
C THR A 782 -7.12 16.55 10.92
N VAL A 783 -8.32 16.94 10.49
CA VAL A 783 -8.58 17.79 9.33
C VAL A 783 -9.95 18.46 9.48
N THR A 784 -10.10 19.68 8.96
CA THR A 784 -11.39 20.39 8.90
C THR A 784 -12.35 19.71 7.92
N LEU A 785 -13.64 20.07 7.97
CA LEU A 785 -14.56 19.75 6.87
C LEU A 785 -14.17 20.54 5.60
N LYS A 786 -14.73 20.15 4.45
CA LYS A 786 -14.47 20.86 3.19
C LYS A 786 -15.10 22.25 3.28
N GLU A 787 -14.27 23.29 3.27
CA GLU A 787 -14.73 24.68 3.22
C GLU A 787 -15.38 24.98 1.87
N ASP A 788 -16.51 25.69 1.89
CA ASP A 788 -17.09 26.27 0.68
C ASP A 788 -16.13 27.34 0.17
N SER A 789 -15.63 27.18 -1.06
CA SER A 789 -14.66 28.09 -1.70
C SER A 789 -15.19 29.50 -2.02
N GLY A 790 -16.34 29.89 -1.46
CA GLY A 790 -16.97 31.20 -1.56
C GLY A 790 -17.21 31.87 -0.20
N LYS A 791 -16.46 31.49 0.85
CA LYS A 791 -16.57 32.06 2.22
C LYS A 791 -15.29 32.75 2.73
N ASN A 792 -14.32 33.01 1.85
CA ASN A 792 -13.17 33.90 2.10
C ASN A 792 -13.41 35.26 1.44
#